data_AF-A0A976KS23-F1
#
_entry.id   AF-A0A976KS23-F1
#
_cell.length_a   1.000
_cell.length_b   1.000
_cell.length_c   1.000
_cell.angle_alpha   90.00
_cell.angle_beta   90.00
_cell.angle_gamma   90.00
#
_symmetry.space_group_name_H-M   'P 1'
#
loop_
_entity.id
_entity.type
_entity.pdbx_description
1 polymer ?
#
loop_
_entity_poly.entity_id
_entity_poly.type
_entity_poly.pdbx_seq_one_letter_code
_entity_poly.pdbx_strand_id
1 'polypeptide(L)'
;MASRRLERGRPAPSAGCHRHGGHRRGGAATMWLGVARAVMLVDETMAALRPAFPGPSATGGVWMHGTSHFGSTISGPLTTILSLVAAPGVAHAVPTEPGDLEHELRPAEECKTCHLFSNAPADAGEPLYAPFIWQGTMMANAARDPVFWAGVAVADSDHPDETIECIRCHSPSAFLEGRGESKTMDDLIAKDFDGVTCDICHRMVDDGETPPGNARYVLDDVAVGESVPRRGPWAYVEEDDMKHEWIQDVSFIGDSRACGTCHDVTTPRERVDDSGLPMGRLFNEQRTYSEWLGSAFAVPGDDFRSCQDCHMVEVADVAGCVEFQDRGQTHATGARRHDLVGANRHMIEIMQAQYGTAAGGPISDTIFNEVLARTDDMLAAAASLEVGFPSAVDLAAGISDWTVTVTNESGHKLPTGYSEGRVMWLEVTATYNDERVYSSGYWDGMAIEADDQVRRYEAIAQDYADGATFHLLRNNHWVLDNRLAPRGLAVDVETDPVGDRYALTPDNTWPHVDDVSYAFEPIELVEAGPDVAAEVELSVRLLYLVNTPDYLDFLADEGGDNGSALQAILDEHGRPEPMVLAQAQAVVPLSGLLPSGDDDDATGDDDDATGDDDDTPGDDDDATGDDDDVPTGDDDDDATTDDPSSDTASVGEETAATGGSGNPPAGNGNTDGCGCRSSHSAGERGTMALVWLGLGLGAVWRRRAGGPANRRSAASRVAGG
;
A
#
# COMPACT_ATOMS: atom_id res chain seq x y z
N MET A 1 -8.53 -10.91 41.75
CA MET A 1 -8.37 -11.42 43.14
C MET A 1 -7.31 -12.53 43.12
N ALA A 2 -6.02 -12.26 43.32
CA ALA A 2 -5.29 -12.22 44.60
C ALA A 2 -5.41 -13.55 45.40
N SER A 3 -4.39 -14.19 45.97
CA SER A 3 -2.96 -13.95 46.20
C SER A 3 -2.46 -15.19 46.98
N ARG A 4 -1.18 -15.58 46.87
CA ARG A 4 -0.48 -16.23 47.99
C ARG A 4 1.05 -16.16 47.83
N ARG A 5 1.63 -15.31 48.68
CA ARG A 5 3.05 -15.13 48.97
C ARG A 5 3.36 -15.88 50.28
N LEU A 6 4.55 -16.46 50.44
CA LEU A 6 5.37 -16.41 51.66
C LEU A 6 6.74 -17.13 51.48
N GLU A 7 7.70 -16.68 52.29
CA GLU A 7 9.14 -16.52 52.03
C GLU A 7 10.09 -17.54 52.72
N ARG A 8 11.40 -17.35 52.45
CA ARG A 8 12.65 -17.60 53.24
C ARG A 8 13.47 -18.83 52.84
N GLY A 9 14.79 -18.82 52.67
CA GLY A 9 15.86 -17.83 52.86
C GLY A 9 17.25 -18.46 52.55
N ARG A 10 18.25 -17.63 52.21
CA ARG A 10 19.66 -17.98 51.86
C ARG A 10 20.49 -18.52 53.06
N PRO A 11 21.69 -19.10 52.84
CA PRO A 11 22.95 -18.29 52.85
C PRO A 11 24.07 -18.75 51.86
N ALA A 12 25.05 -17.87 51.65
CA ALA A 12 26.41 -18.10 51.08
C ALA A 12 27.46 -17.72 52.15
N PRO A 13 28.81 -17.58 51.92
CA PRO A 13 29.78 -18.12 50.94
C PRO A 13 31.16 -18.56 51.58
N SER A 14 32.12 -19.07 50.78
CA SER A 14 33.60 -18.92 50.94
C SER A 14 34.32 -19.53 49.72
N ALA A 15 35.16 -18.84 48.91
CA ALA A 15 36.48 -18.19 49.09
C ALA A 15 37.70 -19.14 48.96
N GLY A 16 38.62 -18.87 48.01
CA GLY A 16 39.98 -19.43 48.01
C GLY A 16 40.82 -19.43 46.70
N CYS A 17 41.62 -18.38 46.52
CA CYS A 17 42.88 -18.15 45.74
C CYS A 17 43.74 -19.39 45.28
N HIS A 18 44.63 -19.37 44.26
CA HIS A 18 45.69 -18.41 43.90
C HIS A 18 46.41 -18.77 42.55
N ARG A 19 46.75 -17.72 41.77
CA ARG A 19 48.05 -17.32 41.14
C ARG A 19 48.84 -18.15 40.07
N HIS A 20 49.08 -17.44 38.96
CA HIS A 20 50.34 -17.07 38.24
C HIS A 20 51.12 -18.01 37.29
N GLY A 21 51.45 -17.41 36.13
CA GLY A 21 52.70 -17.56 35.34
C GLY A 21 52.47 -18.26 34.00
N GLY A 22 52.90 -17.80 32.83
CA GLY A 22 53.82 -16.74 32.40
C GLY A 22 54.27 -17.06 30.97
N HIS A 23 54.49 -16.02 30.16
CA HIS A 23 55.06 -15.94 28.81
C HIS A 23 55.73 -17.18 28.15
N ARG A 24 55.55 -17.31 26.82
CA ARG A 24 56.62 -17.08 25.82
C ARG A 24 56.12 -17.12 24.36
N ARG A 25 56.57 -16.12 23.59
CA ARG A 25 56.66 -16.13 22.12
C ARG A 25 57.87 -16.96 21.67
N GLY A 26 57.79 -17.58 20.50
CA GLY A 26 58.92 -18.13 19.75
C GLY A 26 58.44 -18.76 18.44
N GLY A 27 58.76 -18.13 17.31
CA GLY A 27 58.40 -18.61 15.97
C GLY A 27 59.41 -19.58 15.37
N ALA A 28 59.05 -20.17 14.23
CA ALA A 28 59.88 -20.37 13.03
C ALA A 28 59.13 -21.26 12.03
N ALA A 29 59.23 -20.88 10.75
CA ALA A 29 58.68 -21.54 9.57
C ALA A 29 59.40 -22.86 9.23
N THR A 30 58.71 -23.83 8.59
CA THR A 30 59.27 -24.66 7.50
C THR A 30 58.19 -25.29 6.60
N MET A 31 58.31 -25.00 5.30
CA MET A 31 57.92 -25.65 4.04
C MET A 31 57.24 -27.05 3.97
N TRP A 32 56.18 -27.08 3.12
CA TRP A 32 55.90 -27.92 1.92
C TRP A 32 55.92 -29.46 1.97
N LEU A 33 54.80 -30.11 1.58
CA LEU A 33 54.73 -31.19 0.56
C LEU A 33 53.28 -31.69 0.27
N GLY A 34 52.89 -31.73 -1.02
CA GLY A 34 51.93 -32.65 -1.67
C GLY A 34 50.44 -32.55 -1.27
N VAL A 35 49.42 -32.71 -2.13
CA VAL A 35 49.25 -33.63 -3.26
C VAL A 35 48.12 -33.10 -4.17
N ALA A 36 48.24 -33.35 -5.47
CA ALA A 36 47.29 -33.01 -6.52
C ALA A 36 46.33 -34.16 -6.87
N ARG A 37 45.18 -33.77 -7.46
CA ARG A 37 44.30 -34.47 -8.43
C ARG A 37 43.51 -35.72 -7.99
N ALA A 38 42.18 -35.63 -8.18
CA ALA A 38 41.44 -36.54 -9.05
C ALA A 38 40.15 -35.87 -9.57
N VAL A 39 40.07 -35.71 -10.90
CA VAL A 39 38.87 -35.40 -11.69
C VAL A 39 38.71 -36.58 -12.65
N MET A 40 37.52 -37.20 -12.68
CA MET A 40 37.02 -38.07 -13.74
C MET A 40 35.56 -37.67 -13.99
N LEU A 41 35.21 -37.11 -15.15
CA LEU A 41 34.81 -37.78 -16.41
C LEU A 41 33.42 -38.42 -16.35
N VAL A 42 32.42 -37.74 -16.94
CA VAL A 42 31.41 -38.35 -17.83
C VAL A 42 31.07 -37.33 -18.91
N ASP A 43 31.11 -37.76 -20.17
CA ASP A 43 30.75 -37.04 -21.39
C ASP A 43 29.55 -37.76 -22.05
N GLU A 44 28.82 -36.99 -22.86
CA GLU A 44 27.78 -37.34 -23.85
C GLU A 44 26.49 -38.04 -23.40
N THR A 45 25.37 -37.29 -23.43
CA THR A 45 24.22 -37.53 -24.33
C THR A 45 23.21 -36.39 -24.21
N MET A 46 22.86 -35.73 -25.30
CA MET A 46 21.47 -35.60 -25.82
C MET A 46 21.39 -34.53 -26.90
N ALA A 47 21.02 -34.98 -28.09
CA ALA A 47 20.63 -34.18 -29.22
C ALA A 47 19.16 -33.80 -29.13
N ALA A 48 18.86 -32.65 -29.74
CA ALA A 48 17.59 -32.26 -30.36
C ALA A 48 16.37 -32.04 -29.44
N LEU A 49 15.86 -30.79 -29.46
CA LEU A 49 14.47 -30.44 -29.76
C LEU A 49 14.38 -28.90 -29.88
N ARG A 50 14.26 -28.40 -31.12
CA ARG A 50 13.84 -27.02 -31.44
C ARG A 50 12.50 -27.13 -32.17
N PRO A 51 11.44 -26.39 -31.78
CA PRO A 51 10.21 -26.36 -32.55
C PRO A 51 10.35 -25.41 -33.75
N ALA A 52 9.82 -25.87 -34.90
CA ALA A 52 9.79 -25.16 -36.16
C ALA A 52 8.44 -24.45 -36.33
N PHE A 53 8.46 -23.17 -36.71
CA PHE A 53 7.33 -22.46 -37.30
C PHE A 53 7.37 -22.58 -38.84
N PRO A 54 6.24 -22.79 -39.55
CA PRO A 54 6.22 -22.86 -41.00
C PRO A 54 5.92 -21.49 -41.62
N GLY A 55 6.73 -21.10 -42.60
CA GLY A 55 6.46 -20.02 -43.56
C GLY A 55 6.62 -20.54 -45.01
N PRO A 56 5.84 -20.04 -45.99
CA PRO A 56 5.57 -20.78 -47.22
C PRO A 56 6.59 -20.58 -48.34
N SER A 57 6.60 -21.61 -49.18
CA SER A 57 7.17 -21.81 -50.52
C SER A 57 7.42 -20.59 -51.42
N ALA A 58 8.62 -20.55 -52.03
CA ALA A 58 8.80 -20.12 -53.42
C ALA A 58 10.02 -20.79 -54.07
N THR A 59 9.79 -21.32 -55.27
CA THR A 59 10.67 -22.09 -56.16
C THR A 59 11.66 -21.23 -56.94
N GLY A 60 12.82 -21.79 -57.30
CA GLY A 60 13.59 -21.35 -58.48
C GLY A 60 15.11 -21.52 -58.35
N GLY A 61 15.65 -22.62 -58.87
CA GLY A 61 17.11 -22.86 -58.92
C GLY A 61 17.78 -22.26 -60.15
N VAL A 62 19.12 -22.19 -60.15
CA VAL A 62 20.03 -22.43 -61.29
C VAL A 62 21.44 -22.72 -60.75
N TRP A 63 22.07 -23.78 -61.28
CA TRP A 63 23.47 -24.17 -61.12
C TRP A 63 24.38 -23.39 -62.07
N MET A 64 25.62 -23.06 -61.67
CA MET A 64 26.81 -23.13 -62.54
C MET A 64 28.13 -23.25 -61.74
N HIS A 65 29.01 -24.14 -62.21
CA HIS A 65 30.39 -24.41 -61.80
C HIS A 65 31.42 -23.46 -62.47
N GLY A 66 32.62 -23.34 -61.88
CA GLY A 66 33.87 -22.97 -62.59
C GLY A 66 34.96 -22.35 -61.68
N THR A 67 35.88 -23.14 -61.10
CA THR A 67 37.31 -23.30 -61.51
C THR A 67 38.12 -21.99 -61.50
N SER A 68 38.89 -21.72 -60.44
CA SER A 68 40.33 -22.01 -60.23
C SER A 68 41.30 -21.03 -60.92
N HIS A 69 42.27 -20.48 -60.18
CA HIS A 69 43.69 -20.40 -60.55
C HIS A 69 44.57 -20.08 -59.32
N PHE A 70 45.60 -20.90 -59.15
CA PHE A 70 46.68 -20.84 -58.17
C PHE A 70 47.74 -19.82 -58.59
N GLY A 71 48.31 -19.10 -57.62
CA GLY A 71 49.57 -18.36 -57.75
C GLY A 71 50.35 -18.46 -56.44
N SER A 72 51.50 -19.15 -56.47
CA SER A 72 52.39 -19.39 -55.34
C SER A 72 53.42 -18.26 -55.16
N THR A 73 53.70 -17.84 -53.93
CA THR A 73 55.04 -17.35 -53.53
C THR A 73 55.30 -17.50 -52.01
N ILE A 74 56.20 -18.44 -51.70
CA ILE A 74 57.41 -18.36 -50.86
C ILE A 74 57.35 -17.68 -49.47
N SER A 75 57.76 -18.49 -48.48
CA SER A 75 57.94 -18.23 -47.05
C SER A 75 59.02 -17.21 -46.65
N GLY A 76 58.75 -16.49 -45.56
CA GLY A 76 59.72 -15.92 -44.62
C GLY A 76 59.11 -15.92 -43.21
N PRO A 77 59.86 -16.20 -42.13
CA PRO A 77 59.28 -16.40 -40.80
C PRO A 77 59.00 -15.04 -40.16
N LEU A 78 57.72 -14.69 -39.98
CA LEU A 78 57.34 -13.62 -39.05
C LEU A 78 57.20 -14.22 -37.65
N THR A 79 58.19 -13.92 -36.81
CA THR A 79 58.07 -14.01 -35.35
C THR A 79 56.92 -13.11 -34.93
N THR A 80 55.73 -13.70 -34.75
CA THR A 80 54.56 -12.96 -34.31
C THR A 80 54.68 -12.84 -32.80
N ILE A 81 55.05 -11.65 -32.32
CA ILE A 81 54.84 -11.25 -30.94
C ILE A 81 53.32 -11.23 -30.76
N LEU A 82 52.80 -12.27 -30.10
CA LEU A 82 51.41 -12.29 -29.66
C LEU A 82 51.31 -11.27 -28.53
N SER A 83 51.08 -10.00 -28.88
CA SER A 83 50.55 -9.04 -27.94
C SER A 83 49.17 -9.56 -27.52
N LEU A 84 49.14 -10.20 -26.35
CA LEU A 84 47.91 -10.43 -25.60
C LEU A 84 47.36 -9.04 -25.29
N VAL A 85 46.54 -8.49 -26.19
CA VAL A 85 45.60 -7.45 -25.81
C VAL A 85 44.63 -8.19 -24.90
N ALA A 86 44.87 -8.11 -23.60
CA ALA A 86 43.82 -8.32 -22.64
C ALA A 86 42.74 -7.30 -23.01
N ALA A 87 41.66 -7.76 -23.66
CA ALA A 87 40.41 -7.05 -23.55
C ALA A 87 40.19 -6.83 -22.04
N PRO A 88 39.82 -5.62 -21.59
CA PRO A 88 39.39 -5.47 -20.22
C PRO A 88 38.31 -6.54 -20.00
N GLY A 89 38.60 -7.47 -19.09
CA GLY A 89 37.60 -8.44 -18.70
C GLY A 89 36.38 -7.64 -18.29
N VAL A 90 35.24 -7.92 -18.91
CA VAL A 90 33.96 -7.53 -18.35
C VAL A 90 33.95 -8.20 -16.98
N ALA A 91 34.13 -7.41 -15.92
CA ALA A 91 33.87 -7.87 -14.58
C ALA A 91 32.44 -8.41 -14.63
N HIS A 92 32.23 -9.66 -14.22
CA HIS A 92 30.87 -10.16 -14.02
C HIS A 92 30.21 -9.18 -13.05
N ALA A 93 29.21 -8.43 -13.52
CA ALA A 93 28.56 -7.44 -12.69
C ALA A 93 27.70 -8.21 -11.69
N VAL A 94 28.16 -8.21 -10.45
CA VAL A 94 27.40 -8.68 -9.29
C VAL A 94 26.58 -7.47 -8.83
N PRO A 95 25.36 -7.65 -8.31
CA PRO A 95 24.64 -6.58 -7.61
C PRO A 95 25.59 -5.82 -6.68
N THR A 96 25.41 -4.51 -6.52
CA THR A 96 26.30 -3.73 -5.64
C THR A 96 26.16 -4.23 -4.21
N GLU A 97 27.28 -4.64 -3.62
CA GLU A 97 27.37 -5.20 -2.28
C GLU A 97 28.02 -4.24 -1.27
N PRO A 98 27.94 -4.52 0.04
CA PRO A 98 28.51 -3.65 1.06
C PRO A 98 30.01 -3.43 0.89
N GLY A 99 30.41 -2.15 0.86
CA GLY A 99 31.81 -1.74 0.69
C GLY A 99 32.31 -1.69 -0.76
N ASP A 100 31.46 -1.96 -1.75
CA ASP A 100 31.82 -1.85 -3.18
C ASP A 100 31.94 -0.39 -3.66
N LEU A 101 31.23 0.54 -3.03
CA LEU A 101 31.21 1.95 -3.43
C LEU A 101 32.42 2.72 -2.91
N GLU A 102 33.17 3.35 -3.81
CA GLU A 102 34.15 4.40 -3.48
C GLU A 102 33.44 5.73 -3.14
N HIS A 103 32.27 5.99 -3.74
CA HIS A 103 31.44 7.15 -3.45
C HIS A 103 30.13 6.69 -2.81
N GLU A 104 30.05 6.82 -1.48
CA GLU A 104 28.86 6.47 -0.69
C GLU A 104 27.58 7.21 -1.15
N LEU A 105 26.41 6.67 -0.80
CA LEU A 105 25.14 7.34 -1.07
C LEU A 105 25.02 8.60 -0.23
N ARG A 106 24.71 9.72 -0.88
CA ARG A 106 24.60 11.00 -0.16
C ARG A 106 23.27 11.11 0.59
N PRO A 107 23.23 11.83 1.73
CA PRO A 107 21.98 12.18 2.39
C PRO A 107 21.04 12.95 1.46
N ALA A 108 19.73 12.69 1.56
CA ALA A 108 18.72 13.32 0.70
C ALA A 108 18.68 14.86 0.88
N GLU A 109 19.02 15.36 2.07
CA GLU A 109 19.07 16.79 2.38
C GLU A 109 20.03 17.58 1.47
N GLU A 110 21.04 16.93 0.85
CA GLU A 110 21.88 17.61 -0.15
C GLU A 110 21.09 17.95 -1.43
N CYS A 111 20.15 17.08 -1.84
CA CYS A 111 19.31 17.25 -3.02
C CYS A 111 18.22 18.31 -2.80
N LYS A 112 17.72 18.43 -1.56
CA LYS A 112 16.69 19.39 -1.13
C LYS A 112 17.00 20.83 -1.54
N THR A 113 18.27 21.23 -1.51
CA THR A 113 18.72 22.60 -1.82
C THR A 113 18.24 23.06 -3.20
N CYS A 114 18.12 22.14 -4.16
CA CYS A 114 17.59 22.42 -5.50
C CYS A 114 16.21 21.83 -5.76
N HIS A 115 15.90 20.66 -5.20
CA HIS A 115 14.72 19.87 -5.57
C HIS A 115 13.52 20.03 -4.63
N LEU A 116 13.59 20.93 -3.65
CA LEU A 116 12.44 21.38 -2.86
C LEU A 116 12.08 22.82 -3.22
N PHE A 117 10.96 22.99 -3.92
CA PHE A 117 10.46 24.30 -4.34
C PHE A 117 8.93 24.29 -4.42
N SER A 118 8.32 25.48 -4.37
CA SER A 118 6.91 25.65 -4.69
C SER A 118 6.68 25.52 -6.18
N ASN A 119 5.45 25.24 -6.63
CA ASN A 119 5.11 25.27 -8.04
C ASN A 119 5.29 26.66 -8.67
N ALA A 120 5.42 26.70 -9.99
CA ALA A 120 5.50 27.93 -10.75
C ALA A 120 4.18 28.69 -10.62
N PRO A 121 4.16 30.03 -10.74
CA PRO A 121 2.92 30.78 -10.61
C PRO A 121 1.79 30.35 -11.56
N ALA A 122 2.13 29.78 -12.72
CA ALA A 122 1.17 29.22 -13.66
C ALA A 122 0.43 27.98 -13.12
N ASP A 123 1.10 27.21 -12.26
CA ASP A 123 0.68 25.91 -11.73
C ASP A 123 0.46 25.98 -10.21
N ALA A 124 0.23 27.18 -9.67
CA ALA A 124 0.10 27.40 -8.23
C ALA A 124 -1.14 26.71 -7.62
N GLY A 125 -2.13 26.35 -8.45
CA GLY A 125 -3.30 25.56 -8.05
C GLY A 125 -3.15 24.07 -8.28
N GLU A 126 -2.07 23.65 -8.94
CA GLU A 126 -1.79 22.25 -9.23
C GLU A 126 -1.11 21.57 -8.03
N PRO A 127 -1.18 20.23 -7.96
CA PRO A 127 -0.39 19.43 -7.03
C PRO A 127 1.09 19.81 -6.98
N LEU A 128 1.73 19.72 -5.81
CA LEU A 128 3.16 19.99 -5.71
C LEU A 128 3.97 18.96 -6.52
N TYR A 129 4.79 19.45 -7.44
CA TYR A 129 5.57 18.58 -8.35
C TYR A 129 7.07 18.55 -8.04
N ALA A 130 7.50 19.19 -6.96
CA ALA A 130 8.89 19.16 -6.53
C ALA A 130 9.31 17.72 -6.18
N PRO A 131 10.46 17.21 -6.67
CA PRO A 131 10.88 15.83 -6.41
C PRO A 131 11.03 15.51 -4.91
N PHE A 132 11.31 16.51 -4.08
CA PHE A 132 11.47 16.30 -2.63
C PHE A 132 10.15 15.98 -1.88
N ILE A 133 9.00 16.01 -2.55
CA ILE A 133 7.73 15.46 -2.00
C ILE A 133 7.86 13.97 -1.63
N TRP A 134 8.79 13.25 -2.27
CA TRP A 134 9.21 11.90 -1.89
C TRP A 134 9.40 11.71 -0.37
N GLN A 135 9.84 12.74 0.35
CA GLN A 135 10.11 12.67 1.80
C GLN A 135 8.87 12.26 2.63
N GLY A 136 7.65 12.51 2.15
CA GLY A 136 6.41 12.10 2.83
C GLY A 136 5.95 10.68 2.53
N THR A 137 6.61 10.00 1.59
CA THR A 137 6.19 8.68 1.09
C THR A 137 6.71 7.56 1.97
N MET A 138 6.17 6.35 1.80
CA MET A 138 6.73 5.17 2.45
C MET A 138 8.12 4.81 1.94
N MET A 139 8.54 5.25 0.74
CA MET A 139 9.92 5.04 0.27
C MET A 139 10.94 5.80 1.14
N ALA A 140 10.65 7.06 1.48
CA ALA A 140 11.51 7.87 2.35
C ALA A 140 11.43 7.46 3.84
N ASN A 141 10.37 6.75 4.21
CA ASN A 141 10.10 6.33 5.58
C ASN A 141 10.22 4.81 5.77
N ALA A 142 10.74 4.09 4.78
CA ALA A 142 10.86 2.62 4.82
C ALA A 142 11.70 2.12 6.01
N ALA A 143 12.71 2.90 6.42
CA ALA A 143 13.56 2.62 7.58
C ALA A 143 12.98 3.13 8.92
N ARG A 144 11.89 3.91 8.88
CA ARG A 144 11.17 4.44 10.06
C ARG A 144 9.91 3.64 10.40
N ASP A 145 9.50 2.72 9.53
CA ASP A 145 8.26 1.96 9.66
C ASP A 145 8.33 0.96 10.84
N PRO A 146 7.51 1.12 11.90
CA PRO A 146 7.53 0.22 13.04
C PRO A 146 6.97 -1.18 12.72
N VAL A 147 6.07 -1.31 11.73
CA VAL A 147 5.58 -2.62 11.27
C VAL A 147 6.72 -3.39 10.63
N PHE A 148 7.55 -2.70 9.83
CA PHE A 148 8.75 -3.29 9.24
C PHE A 148 9.71 -3.83 10.31
N TRP A 149 10.03 -3.04 11.34
CA TRP A 149 10.97 -3.47 12.38
C TRP A 149 10.43 -4.60 13.27
N ALA A 150 9.13 -4.63 13.54
CA ALA A 150 8.50 -5.78 14.20
C ALA A 150 8.58 -7.04 13.31
N GLY A 151 8.32 -6.91 12.01
CA GLY A 151 8.49 -8.00 11.04
C GLY A 151 9.93 -8.49 10.92
N VAL A 152 10.92 -7.59 10.93
CA VAL A 152 12.36 -7.95 10.96
C VAL A 152 12.70 -8.74 12.21
N ALA A 153 12.12 -8.42 13.37
CA ALA A 153 12.34 -9.17 14.61
C ALA A 153 11.78 -10.60 14.52
N VAL A 154 10.58 -10.78 13.95
CA VAL A 154 10.03 -12.12 13.69
C VAL A 154 10.91 -12.89 12.70
N ALA A 155 11.29 -12.25 11.59
CA ALA A 155 12.16 -12.86 10.59
C ALA A 155 13.54 -13.25 11.16
N ASP A 156 14.11 -12.43 12.06
CA ASP A 156 15.35 -12.74 12.77
C ASP A 156 15.19 -13.97 13.68
N SER A 157 14.06 -14.08 14.38
CA SER A 157 13.74 -15.26 15.19
C SER A 157 13.63 -16.54 14.35
N ASP A 158 13.04 -16.43 13.15
CA ASP A 158 12.90 -17.55 12.21
C ASP A 158 14.25 -17.95 11.59
N HIS A 159 14.98 -16.98 11.05
CA HIS A 159 16.22 -17.16 10.29
C HIS A 159 17.19 -15.96 10.47
N PRO A 160 18.02 -15.95 11.54
CA PRO A 160 18.81 -14.77 11.94
C PRO A 160 19.75 -14.18 10.86
N ASP A 161 20.30 -15.04 10.00
CA ASP A 161 21.30 -14.66 9.00
C ASP A 161 20.67 -14.21 7.65
N GLU A 162 19.33 -14.18 7.54
CA GLU A 162 18.62 -13.92 6.28
C GLU A 162 17.90 -12.57 6.24
N THR A 163 17.95 -11.77 7.31
CA THR A 163 17.27 -10.45 7.35
C THR A 163 18.05 -9.33 6.65
N ILE A 164 19.28 -9.58 6.21
CA ILE A 164 20.10 -8.56 5.53
C ILE A 164 19.41 -8.03 4.27
N GLU A 165 18.64 -8.89 3.61
CA GLU A 165 17.87 -8.58 2.42
C GLU A 165 16.74 -7.57 2.72
N CYS A 166 16.16 -7.61 3.94
CA CYS A 166 15.17 -6.64 4.38
C CYS A 166 15.77 -5.22 4.39
N ILE A 167 16.99 -5.09 4.95
CA ILE A 167 17.70 -3.81 5.02
C ILE A 167 18.15 -3.35 3.63
N ARG A 168 18.52 -4.28 2.74
CA ARG A 168 18.87 -3.98 1.34
C ARG A 168 17.76 -3.20 0.63
N CYS A 169 16.49 -3.56 0.88
CA CYS A 169 15.31 -2.88 0.35
C CYS A 169 14.96 -1.60 1.13
N HIS A 170 14.87 -1.68 2.46
CA HIS A 170 14.25 -0.64 3.29
C HIS A 170 15.20 0.45 3.78
N SER A 171 16.51 0.17 3.85
CA SER A 171 17.56 1.15 4.09
C SER A 171 18.82 0.82 3.27
N PRO A 172 18.79 1.01 1.93
CA PRO A 172 19.91 0.69 1.05
C PRO A 172 21.23 1.35 1.48
N SER A 173 21.16 2.58 2.01
CA SER A 173 22.31 3.29 2.58
C SER A 173 22.94 2.56 3.77
N ALA A 174 22.14 1.95 4.65
CA ALA A 174 22.65 1.14 5.76
C ALA A 174 23.28 -0.15 5.24
N PHE A 175 22.60 -0.84 4.32
CA PHE A 175 23.12 -2.07 3.70
C PHE A 175 24.49 -1.85 3.05
N LEU A 176 24.60 -0.89 2.12
CA LEU A 176 25.81 -0.63 1.33
C LEU A 176 27.02 -0.23 2.18
N GLU A 177 26.80 0.33 3.36
CA GLU A 177 27.86 0.77 4.28
C GLU A 177 28.09 -0.20 5.44
N GLY A 178 27.66 -1.45 5.30
CA GLY A 178 27.97 -2.52 6.24
C GLY A 178 27.11 -2.55 7.50
N ARG A 179 25.95 -1.89 7.49
CA ARG A 179 24.90 -1.97 8.53
C ARG A 179 23.69 -2.79 8.06
N GLY A 180 23.89 -3.70 7.10
CA GLY A 180 22.83 -4.58 6.60
C GLY A 180 22.25 -5.54 7.65
N GLU A 181 22.98 -5.83 8.73
CA GLU A 181 22.51 -6.71 9.81
C GLU A 181 21.69 -5.98 10.89
N SER A 182 21.34 -4.71 10.69
CA SER A 182 20.50 -3.95 11.63
C SER A 182 19.18 -4.68 11.91
N LYS A 183 18.83 -4.78 13.19
CA LYS A 183 17.59 -5.43 13.67
C LYS A 183 16.64 -4.44 14.34
N THR A 184 17.12 -3.24 14.61
CA THR A 184 16.33 -2.16 15.19
C THR A 184 16.77 -0.80 14.62
N MET A 185 15.91 0.20 14.77
CA MET A 185 16.21 1.58 14.40
C MET A 185 17.45 2.14 15.12
N ASP A 186 17.76 1.67 16.34
CA ASP A 186 18.92 2.12 17.12
C ASP A 186 20.27 1.74 16.47
N ASP A 187 20.27 0.76 15.56
CA ASP A 187 21.47 0.36 14.81
C ASP A 187 21.79 1.32 13.66
N LEU A 188 20.84 2.18 13.30
CA LEU A 188 20.94 3.08 12.15
C LEU A 188 21.59 4.42 12.49
N ILE A 189 22.21 5.05 11.48
CA ILE A 189 22.66 6.43 11.57
C ILE A 189 21.72 7.38 10.84
N ALA A 190 21.89 8.70 11.06
CA ALA A 190 20.95 9.72 10.59
C ALA A 190 20.54 9.61 9.09
N LYS A 191 21.48 9.34 8.20
CA LYS A 191 21.21 9.24 6.75
C LYS A 191 20.54 7.92 6.33
N ASP A 192 20.57 6.90 7.18
CA ASP A 192 19.94 5.60 6.89
C ASP A 192 18.41 5.70 7.02
N PHE A 193 17.94 6.65 7.83
CA PHE A 193 16.53 6.98 7.94
C PHE A 193 15.95 7.64 6.69
N ASP A 194 16.78 8.05 5.71
CA ASP A 194 16.27 8.48 4.40
C ASP A 194 15.64 7.31 3.61
N GLY A 195 15.74 6.06 4.10
CA GLY A 195 15.13 4.91 3.42
C GLY A 195 15.67 4.76 2.00
N VAL A 196 14.77 4.63 1.02
CA VAL A 196 15.08 4.53 -0.41
C VAL A 196 15.43 5.92 -0.98
N THR A 197 16.61 6.43 -0.63
CA THR A 197 17.11 7.80 -0.91
C THR A 197 17.35 8.11 -2.39
N CYS A 198 17.41 9.40 -2.78
CA CYS A 198 17.55 9.84 -4.18
C CYS A 198 18.68 9.13 -4.95
N ASP A 199 19.86 9.01 -4.35
CA ASP A 199 21.03 8.42 -5.00
C ASP A 199 20.85 6.90 -5.26
N ILE A 200 19.94 6.19 -4.57
CA ILE A 200 19.69 4.76 -4.87
C ILE A 200 19.04 4.59 -6.25
N CYS A 201 18.08 5.45 -6.59
CA CYS A 201 17.37 5.39 -7.87
C CYS A 201 18.19 6.10 -8.97
N HIS A 202 18.70 7.29 -8.66
CA HIS A 202 19.37 8.13 -9.65
C HIS A 202 20.81 7.70 -9.96
N ARG A 203 21.37 6.70 -9.26
CA ARG A 203 22.62 6.04 -9.66
C ARG A 203 22.42 4.63 -10.18
N MET A 204 21.21 4.08 -10.12
CA MET A 204 20.95 2.71 -10.58
C MET A 204 21.14 2.59 -12.09
N VAL A 205 21.72 1.47 -12.51
CA VAL A 205 21.94 1.14 -13.92
C VAL A 205 21.43 -0.25 -14.25
N ASP A 206 21.04 -0.43 -15.50
CA ASP A 206 20.91 -1.76 -16.10
C ASP A 206 22.27 -2.20 -16.65
N ASP A 207 22.82 -3.27 -16.08
CA ASP A 207 24.04 -3.91 -16.57
C ASP A 207 23.74 -4.93 -17.69
N GLY A 208 22.46 -5.22 -17.98
CA GLY A 208 22.00 -6.22 -18.92
C GLY A 208 22.21 -7.67 -18.47
N GLU A 209 22.68 -7.90 -17.24
CA GLU A 209 23.00 -9.22 -16.69
C GLU A 209 22.18 -9.52 -15.42
N THR A 210 22.00 -8.52 -14.55
CA THR A 210 21.34 -8.65 -13.26
C THR A 210 19.81 -8.65 -13.44
N PRO A 211 19.11 -9.75 -13.08
CA PRO A 211 17.66 -9.82 -13.18
C PRO A 211 16.96 -8.97 -12.09
N PRO A 212 15.70 -8.54 -12.32
CA PRO A 212 14.92 -7.81 -11.32
C PRO A 212 14.68 -8.65 -10.06
N GLY A 213 14.27 -7.97 -8.99
CA GLY A 213 13.87 -8.57 -7.72
C GLY A 213 14.99 -8.69 -6.68
N ASN A 214 14.58 -8.80 -5.41
CA ASN A 214 15.44 -8.89 -4.23
C ASN A 214 16.48 -7.76 -4.15
N ALA A 215 16.05 -6.53 -4.45
CA ALA A 215 16.87 -5.32 -4.43
C ALA A 215 18.28 -5.48 -5.02
N ARG A 216 18.41 -6.29 -6.07
CA ARG A 216 19.69 -6.55 -6.76
C ARG A 216 20.05 -5.38 -7.67
N TYR A 217 20.12 -4.19 -7.10
CA TYR A 217 20.53 -2.99 -7.81
C TYR A 217 22.01 -3.05 -8.15
N VAL A 218 22.34 -2.48 -9.30
CA VAL A 218 23.71 -2.13 -9.68
C VAL A 218 23.78 -0.62 -9.72
N LEU A 219 24.74 -0.05 -9.00
CA LEU A 219 24.91 1.40 -8.89
C LEU A 219 26.13 1.87 -9.67
N ASP A 220 25.95 2.96 -10.39
CA ASP A 220 27.04 3.72 -10.97
C ASP A 220 27.86 4.35 -9.83
N ASP A 221 29.16 4.14 -9.87
CA ASP A 221 30.12 4.70 -8.92
C ASP A 221 31.27 5.43 -9.61
N VAL A 222 31.14 5.64 -10.93
CA VAL A 222 32.16 6.32 -11.72
C VAL A 222 31.93 7.82 -11.66
N ALA A 223 32.78 8.52 -10.91
CA ALA A 223 32.75 9.98 -10.87
C ALA A 223 33.03 10.59 -12.25
N VAL A 224 32.21 11.57 -12.62
CA VAL A 224 32.43 12.45 -13.77
C VAL A 224 32.60 13.84 -13.18
N GLY A 225 33.76 14.47 -13.35
CA GLY A 225 34.03 15.76 -12.71
C GLY A 225 34.23 15.63 -11.20
N GLU A 226 33.39 16.30 -10.41
CA GLU A 226 33.48 16.36 -8.95
C GLU A 226 32.57 15.34 -8.25
N SER A 227 31.63 14.70 -8.95
CA SER A 227 30.71 13.74 -8.34
C SER A 227 30.27 12.60 -9.28
N VAL A 228 29.66 11.55 -8.72
CA VAL A 228 29.00 10.51 -9.53
C VAL A 228 27.76 11.10 -10.21
N PRO A 229 27.59 10.97 -11.53
CA PRO A 229 26.48 11.59 -12.22
C PRO A 229 25.13 11.00 -11.79
N ARG A 230 24.08 11.84 -11.77
CA ARG A 230 22.70 11.41 -11.52
C ARG A 230 21.96 11.19 -12.83
N ARG A 231 21.20 10.11 -12.90
CA ARG A 231 20.46 9.66 -14.07
C ARG A 231 19.05 10.21 -14.08
N GLY A 232 18.56 10.61 -15.24
CA GLY A 232 17.20 11.12 -15.38
C GLY A 232 16.84 11.38 -16.83
N PRO A 233 15.60 11.82 -17.10
CA PRO A 233 15.09 11.92 -18.47
C PRO A 233 15.73 13.06 -19.28
N TRP A 234 16.38 14.02 -18.60
CA TRP A 234 16.85 15.25 -19.23
C TRP A 234 18.22 15.12 -19.85
N ALA A 235 18.34 15.68 -21.06
CA ALA A 235 19.61 16.03 -21.65
C ALA A 235 19.85 17.53 -21.51
N TYR A 236 21.06 17.90 -21.10
CA TYR A 236 21.49 19.30 -21.04
C TYR A 236 22.51 19.57 -22.14
N VAL A 237 22.39 20.73 -22.79
CA VAL A 237 23.25 21.13 -23.92
C VAL A 237 24.31 22.14 -23.48
N GLU A 238 24.01 22.98 -22.49
CA GLU A 238 24.95 23.97 -21.93
C GLU A 238 25.22 23.72 -20.44
N GLU A 239 26.47 23.98 -20.00
CA GLU A 239 26.92 23.78 -18.60
C GLU A 239 26.16 24.67 -17.59
N ASP A 240 25.67 25.84 -18.01
CA ASP A 240 24.96 26.78 -17.14
C ASP A 240 23.54 26.31 -16.74
N ASP A 241 23.02 25.26 -17.39
CA ASP A 241 21.68 24.71 -17.14
C ASP A 241 21.68 23.51 -16.18
N MET A 242 22.83 23.11 -15.63
CA MET A 242 22.95 21.99 -14.66
C MET A 242 23.63 22.42 -13.36
N LYS A 243 23.27 21.78 -12.24
CA LYS A 243 23.83 22.07 -10.90
C LYS A 243 24.74 20.97 -10.35
N HIS A 244 24.76 19.83 -10.99
CA HIS A 244 25.61 18.68 -10.71
C HIS A 244 25.77 17.85 -11.98
N GLU A 245 26.68 16.88 -11.96
CA GLU A 245 26.90 15.98 -13.09
C GLU A 245 25.70 15.04 -13.29
N TRP A 246 25.41 14.73 -14.55
CA TRP A 246 24.20 14.01 -14.94
C TRP A 246 24.47 13.09 -16.13
N ILE A 247 23.60 12.11 -16.30
CA ILE A 247 23.50 11.26 -17.49
C ILE A 247 22.04 11.18 -17.89
N GLN A 248 21.74 11.40 -19.18
CA GLN A 248 20.39 11.12 -19.67
C GLN A 248 20.18 9.62 -19.69
N ASP A 249 19.17 9.17 -18.97
CA ASP A 249 18.71 7.79 -18.94
C ASP A 249 17.20 7.80 -19.11
N VAL A 250 16.74 7.35 -20.26
CA VAL A 250 15.30 7.17 -20.56
C VAL A 250 14.96 5.70 -20.75
N SER A 251 15.98 4.85 -20.89
CA SER A 251 15.83 3.44 -21.21
C SER A 251 15.71 2.55 -19.98
N PHE A 252 16.31 2.94 -18.86
CA PHE A 252 16.23 2.17 -17.63
C PHE A 252 15.45 2.90 -16.54
N ILE A 253 15.87 4.09 -16.14
CA ILE A 253 15.18 4.81 -15.04
C ILE A 253 13.73 5.20 -15.41
N GLY A 254 13.46 5.36 -16.71
CA GLY A 254 12.12 5.60 -17.26
C GLY A 254 11.31 4.33 -17.55
N ASP A 255 11.87 3.14 -17.29
CA ASP A 255 11.23 1.85 -17.55
C ASP A 255 10.77 1.19 -16.23
N SER A 256 9.64 0.49 -16.25
CA SER A 256 9.11 -0.24 -15.09
C SER A 256 10.11 -1.24 -14.49
N ARG A 257 11.05 -1.74 -15.28
CA ARG A 257 12.13 -2.62 -14.86
C ARG A 257 12.95 -2.02 -13.72
N ALA A 258 13.12 -0.70 -13.63
CA ALA A 258 13.81 -0.07 -12.50
C ALA A 258 13.07 -0.33 -11.17
N CYS A 259 11.74 -0.21 -11.17
CA CYS A 259 10.89 -0.51 -10.01
C CYS A 259 10.92 -2.00 -9.65
N GLY A 260 10.96 -2.87 -10.68
CA GLY A 260 11.07 -4.31 -10.53
C GLY A 260 12.32 -4.79 -9.80
N THR A 261 13.36 -3.96 -9.65
CA THR A 261 14.53 -4.28 -8.82
C THR A 261 14.14 -4.58 -7.37
N CYS A 262 13.16 -3.87 -6.81
CA CYS A 262 12.69 -4.07 -5.43
C CYS A 262 11.29 -4.71 -5.35
N HIS A 263 10.43 -4.49 -6.36
CA HIS A 263 9.02 -4.89 -6.33
C HIS A 263 8.74 -6.32 -6.85
N ASP A 264 9.72 -7.21 -6.72
CA ASP A 264 9.58 -8.66 -6.82
C ASP A 264 10.46 -9.27 -5.72
N VAL A 265 9.87 -10.08 -4.82
CA VAL A 265 10.57 -10.66 -3.66
C VAL A 265 10.47 -12.17 -3.71
N THR A 266 11.62 -12.83 -3.68
CA THR A 266 11.71 -14.30 -3.59
C THR A 266 12.44 -14.68 -2.32
N THR A 267 11.87 -15.56 -1.51
CA THR A 267 12.56 -16.10 -0.34
C THR A 267 13.36 -17.33 -0.75
N PRO A 268 14.46 -17.67 -0.05
CA PRO A 268 15.27 -18.85 -0.36
C PRO A 268 14.58 -20.19 0.00
N ARG A 269 13.29 -20.18 0.34
CA ARG A 269 12.52 -21.40 0.63
C ARG A 269 12.10 -22.07 -0.68
N GLU A 270 12.20 -23.39 -0.76
CA GLU A 270 11.71 -24.14 -1.92
C GLU A 270 10.19 -24.18 -1.90
N ARG A 271 9.55 -23.67 -2.96
CA ARG A 271 8.08 -23.70 -3.06
C ARG A 271 7.59 -25.12 -3.21
N VAL A 272 6.54 -25.46 -2.47
CA VAL A 272 5.85 -26.76 -2.56
C VAL A 272 4.41 -26.62 -3.05
N ASP A 273 3.87 -27.69 -3.61
CA ASP A 273 2.45 -27.80 -3.98
C ASP A 273 1.57 -28.27 -2.80
N ASP A 274 0.27 -28.44 -3.04
CA ASP A 274 -0.71 -28.87 -2.03
C ASP A 274 -0.47 -30.30 -1.50
N SER A 275 0.42 -31.07 -2.14
CA SER A 275 0.86 -32.39 -1.67
C SER A 275 2.22 -32.31 -0.94
N GLY A 276 2.80 -31.13 -0.81
CA GLY A 276 4.12 -30.91 -0.22
C GLY A 276 5.26 -31.30 -1.14
N LEU A 277 5.00 -31.47 -2.44
CA LEU A 277 6.03 -31.82 -3.41
C LEU A 277 6.76 -30.54 -3.88
N PRO A 278 8.11 -30.56 -3.90
CA PRO A 278 8.88 -29.47 -4.46
C PRO A 278 8.49 -29.10 -5.89
N MET A 279 8.29 -27.80 -6.13
CA MET A 279 7.97 -27.24 -7.45
C MET A 279 9.21 -26.87 -8.27
N GLY A 280 10.41 -27.13 -7.74
CA GLY A 280 11.69 -26.85 -8.42
C GLY A 280 11.98 -25.36 -8.59
N ARG A 281 11.40 -24.51 -7.73
CA ARG A 281 11.58 -23.06 -7.69
C ARG A 281 11.50 -22.56 -6.26
N LEU A 282 12.02 -21.36 -6.05
CA LEU A 282 11.95 -20.67 -4.77
C LEU A 282 10.59 -20.03 -4.56
N PHE A 283 10.25 -19.72 -3.31
CA PHE A 283 8.96 -19.19 -2.93
C PHE A 283 8.82 -17.72 -3.36
N ASN A 284 7.81 -17.49 -4.19
CA ASN A 284 7.51 -16.21 -4.82
C ASN A 284 6.66 -15.31 -3.91
N GLU A 285 7.26 -14.74 -2.87
CA GLU A 285 6.53 -13.98 -1.84
C GLU A 285 5.83 -12.73 -2.39
N GLN A 286 6.54 -11.90 -3.18
CA GLN A 286 5.94 -10.77 -3.91
C GLN A 286 6.25 -10.83 -5.40
N ARG A 287 5.27 -10.47 -6.23
CA ARG A 287 5.39 -10.51 -7.69
C ARG A 287 4.80 -9.28 -8.38
N THR A 288 4.79 -8.11 -7.73
CA THR A 288 4.13 -6.91 -8.29
C THR A 288 4.65 -6.53 -9.67
N TYR A 289 5.98 -6.56 -9.88
CA TYR A 289 6.55 -6.27 -11.20
C TYR A 289 6.24 -7.39 -12.20
N SER A 290 6.35 -8.65 -11.78
CA SER A 290 6.03 -9.80 -12.64
C SER A 290 4.53 -9.85 -13.03
N GLU A 291 3.62 -9.48 -12.12
CA GLU A 291 2.19 -9.32 -12.38
C GLU A 291 1.95 -8.23 -13.44
N TRP A 292 2.63 -7.09 -13.32
CA TRP A 292 2.60 -6.03 -14.33
C TRP A 292 3.15 -6.48 -15.67
N LEU A 293 4.30 -7.14 -15.67
CA LEU A 293 4.96 -7.62 -16.88
C LEU A 293 4.10 -8.61 -17.67
N GLY A 294 3.29 -9.42 -16.96
CA GLY A 294 2.34 -10.36 -17.55
C GLY A 294 1.01 -9.74 -17.99
N SER A 295 0.76 -8.45 -17.70
CA SER A 295 -0.50 -7.77 -17.98
C SER A 295 -0.53 -7.07 -19.34
N ALA A 296 -1.71 -6.60 -19.75
CA ALA A 296 -1.88 -5.73 -20.92
C ALA A 296 -1.11 -4.40 -20.80
N PHE A 297 -0.81 -3.94 -19.58
CA PHE A 297 -0.15 -2.65 -19.32
C PHE A 297 1.33 -2.67 -19.70
N ALA A 298 1.96 -3.85 -19.73
CA ALA A 298 3.34 -4.03 -20.19
C ALA A 298 3.47 -4.23 -21.71
N VAL A 299 2.35 -4.36 -22.42
CA VAL A 299 2.35 -4.58 -23.87
C VAL A 299 2.32 -3.24 -24.61
N PRO A 300 3.28 -2.97 -25.54
CA PRO A 300 3.25 -1.74 -26.32
C PRO A 300 1.94 -1.57 -27.09
N GLY A 301 1.27 -0.43 -26.88
CA GLY A 301 -0.03 -0.12 -27.49
C GLY A 301 -0.72 1.03 -26.76
N ASP A 302 -2.00 1.27 -27.07
CA ASP A 302 -2.78 2.36 -26.48
C ASP A 302 -2.98 2.16 -24.96
N ASP A 303 -3.00 0.90 -24.51
CA ASP A 303 -3.18 0.48 -23.12
C ASP A 303 -1.86 0.43 -22.32
N PHE A 304 -0.69 0.60 -22.97
CA PHE A 304 0.60 0.56 -22.28
C PHE A 304 0.67 1.63 -21.19
N ARG A 305 0.99 1.24 -19.96
CA ARG A 305 1.32 2.18 -18.88
C ARG A 305 2.44 1.58 -18.05
N SER A 306 3.52 2.33 -17.90
CA SER A 306 4.62 1.97 -17.00
C SER A 306 4.24 2.16 -15.53
N CYS A 307 5.05 1.62 -14.62
CA CYS A 307 4.93 1.91 -13.19
C CYS A 307 4.96 3.43 -12.93
N GLN A 308 5.85 4.14 -13.63
CA GLN A 308 6.03 5.57 -13.53
C GLN A 308 4.83 6.36 -14.05
N ASP A 309 4.10 5.87 -15.06
CA ASP A 309 2.93 6.59 -15.58
C ASP A 309 1.81 6.73 -14.54
N CYS A 310 1.68 5.75 -13.62
CA CYS A 310 0.70 5.79 -12.55
C CYS A 310 1.27 6.34 -11.23
N HIS A 311 2.47 5.89 -10.82
CA HIS A 311 3.03 6.22 -9.49
C HIS A 311 3.97 7.44 -9.49
N MET A 312 4.32 7.96 -10.68
CA MET A 312 5.16 9.15 -10.85
C MET A 312 4.60 10.06 -11.95
N VAL A 313 3.41 10.62 -11.70
CA VAL A 313 2.63 11.36 -12.70
C VAL A 313 3.46 12.43 -13.42
N GLU A 314 3.35 12.48 -14.75
CA GLU A 314 4.05 13.45 -15.59
C GLU A 314 3.54 14.88 -15.37
N VAL A 315 4.46 15.83 -15.36
CA VAL A 315 4.17 17.27 -15.29
C VAL A 315 4.99 17.97 -16.36
N ALA A 316 4.32 18.72 -17.23
CA ALA A 316 4.99 19.48 -18.29
C ALA A 316 5.77 20.67 -17.73
N ASP A 317 6.76 21.14 -18.49
CA ASP A 317 7.45 22.41 -18.24
C ASP A 317 7.98 22.62 -16.81
N VAL A 318 8.67 21.61 -16.25
CA VAL A 318 9.23 21.66 -14.89
C VAL A 318 10.69 22.12 -14.89
N ALA A 319 11.08 22.91 -13.89
CA ALA A 319 12.46 23.33 -13.67
C ALA A 319 13.27 22.26 -12.92
N GLY A 320 14.55 22.10 -13.26
CA GLY A 320 15.43 21.13 -12.60
C GLY A 320 15.96 21.57 -11.23
N CYS A 321 15.86 22.84 -10.88
CA CYS A 321 16.26 23.39 -9.58
C CYS A 321 15.44 24.65 -9.28
N VAL A 322 15.23 24.96 -8.00
CA VAL A 322 14.56 26.18 -7.53
C VAL A 322 15.07 27.46 -8.20
N GLU A 323 16.38 27.59 -8.41
CA GLU A 323 16.99 28.77 -9.04
C GLU A 323 16.54 28.95 -10.50
N PHE A 324 16.32 27.85 -11.22
CA PHE A 324 15.87 27.86 -12.61
C PHE A 324 14.38 28.16 -12.69
N GLN A 325 13.61 27.71 -11.69
CA GLN A 325 12.20 28.02 -11.61
C GLN A 325 11.92 29.51 -11.45
N ASP A 326 12.69 30.19 -10.59
CA ASP A 326 12.60 31.65 -10.40
C ASP A 326 12.93 32.43 -11.68
N ARG A 327 13.66 31.80 -12.62
CA ARG A 327 14.03 32.37 -13.93
C ARG A 327 13.08 31.96 -15.05
N GLY A 328 12.11 31.08 -14.80
CA GLY A 328 11.27 30.47 -15.82
C GLY A 328 12.05 29.57 -16.80
N GLN A 329 13.17 29.00 -16.35
CA GLN A 329 13.95 28.03 -17.12
C GLN A 329 13.43 26.62 -16.80
N THR A 330 12.67 26.05 -17.73
CA THR A 330 12.00 24.76 -17.59
C THR A 330 12.41 23.79 -18.69
N HIS A 331 12.22 22.49 -18.45
CA HIS A 331 12.43 21.45 -19.44
C HIS A 331 11.12 21.16 -20.18
N ALA A 332 11.15 21.31 -21.51
CA ALA A 332 9.98 21.06 -22.37
C ALA A 332 9.49 19.60 -22.33
N THR A 333 10.34 18.65 -21.93
CA THR A 333 9.97 17.25 -21.70
C THR A 333 9.32 17.02 -20.33
N GLY A 334 9.12 18.09 -19.54
CA GLY A 334 8.52 17.99 -18.21
C GLY A 334 9.39 17.24 -17.20
N ALA A 335 8.82 16.93 -16.04
CA ALA A 335 9.36 16.03 -15.03
C ALA A 335 8.32 14.98 -14.63
N ARG A 336 8.70 14.14 -13.68
CA ARG A 336 7.82 13.15 -13.06
C ARG A 336 7.71 13.47 -11.57
N ARG A 337 6.48 13.50 -11.06
CA ARG A 337 6.24 13.69 -9.63
C ARG A 337 6.79 12.50 -8.86
N HIS A 338 7.32 12.76 -7.67
CA HIS A 338 7.80 11.69 -6.80
C HIS A 338 6.78 11.42 -5.69
N ASP A 339 5.51 11.26 -6.10
CA ASP A 339 4.41 10.96 -5.18
C ASP A 339 4.54 9.55 -4.64
N LEU A 340 4.89 8.59 -5.51
CA LEU A 340 5.30 7.23 -5.14
C LEU A 340 4.35 6.57 -4.13
N VAL A 341 3.06 6.88 -4.27
CA VAL A 341 2.02 6.47 -3.33
C VAL A 341 1.67 5.01 -3.52
N GLY A 342 1.34 4.37 -2.40
CA GLY A 342 0.78 3.03 -2.32
C GLY A 342 -0.37 3.03 -1.31
N ALA A 343 -0.86 1.84 -0.94
CA ALA A 343 -2.10 1.74 -0.18
C ALA A 343 -1.94 1.77 1.36
N ASN A 344 -0.77 2.08 1.92
CA ASN A 344 -0.57 2.15 3.38
C ASN A 344 -0.74 3.58 3.92
N ARG A 345 -1.95 4.12 3.75
CA ARG A 345 -2.30 5.50 4.14
C ARG A 345 -2.10 5.75 5.62
N HIS A 346 -2.54 4.82 6.48
CA HIS A 346 -2.45 4.98 7.92
C HIS A 346 -1.01 5.08 8.42
N MET A 347 -0.09 4.31 7.84
CA MET A 347 1.33 4.44 8.22
C MET A 347 1.91 5.81 7.85
N ILE A 348 1.45 6.44 6.76
CA ILE A 348 1.84 7.82 6.44
C ILE A 348 1.34 8.80 7.50
N GLU A 349 0.13 8.59 8.05
CA GLU A 349 -0.39 9.39 9.17
C GLU A 349 0.45 9.21 10.44
N ILE A 350 0.87 7.97 10.76
CA ILE A 350 1.80 7.70 11.86
C ILE A 350 3.14 8.40 11.62
N MET A 351 3.69 8.32 10.39
CA MET A 351 4.94 9.01 10.03
C MET A 351 4.81 10.52 10.21
N GLN A 352 3.67 11.11 9.83
CA GLN A 352 3.37 12.52 10.08
C GLN A 352 3.30 12.82 11.58
N ALA A 353 2.59 12.00 12.35
CA ALA A 353 2.42 12.20 13.79
C ALA A 353 3.74 12.09 14.57
N GLN A 354 4.72 11.32 14.08
CA GLN A 354 6.01 11.14 14.74
C GLN A 354 7.12 12.06 14.22
N TYR A 355 7.18 12.27 12.90
CA TYR A 355 8.30 12.95 12.22
C TYR A 355 7.91 14.27 11.57
N GLY A 356 6.62 14.63 11.61
CA GLY A 356 6.08 15.90 11.16
C GLY A 356 6.52 17.08 12.01
N THR A 357 6.52 18.27 11.43
CA THR A 357 6.92 19.52 12.09
C THR A 357 6.04 19.85 13.30
N ALA A 358 4.75 19.51 13.29
CA ALA A 358 3.85 19.68 14.42
C ALA A 358 4.26 18.86 15.65
N ALA A 359 4.89 17.70 15.43
CA ALA A 359 5.45 16.83 16.46
C ALA A 359 6.89 17.22 16.86
N GLY A 360 7.45 18.27 16.25
CA GLY A 360 8.84 18.68 16.45
C GLY A 360 9.86 17.89 15.60
N GLY A 361 9.37 17.08 14.65
CA GLY A 361 10.19 16.32 13.72
C GLY A 361 10.72 17.17 12.55
N PRO A 362 11.59 16.58 11.70
CA PRO A 362 12.31 17.31 10.66
C PRO A 362 11.54 17.45 9.33
N ILE A 363 10.43 16.73 9.15
CA ILE A 363 9.69 16.66 7.89
C ILE A 363 8.48 17.60 7.94
N SER A 364 8.26 18.38 6.89
CA SER A 364 7.12 19.31 6.86
C SER A 364 5.79 18.56 6.78
N ASP A 365 4.83 18.96 7.63
CA ASP A 365 3.46 18.40 7.59
C ASP A 365 2.78 18.62 6.23
N THR A 366 3.15 19.69 5.50
CA THR A 366 2.64 19.94 4.15
C THR A 366 3.06 18.84 3.17
N ILE A 367 4.25 18.26 3.32
CA ILE A 367 4.71 17.17 2.45
C ILE A 367 3.87 15.91 2.72
N PHE A 368 3.64 15.56 3.99
CA PHE A 368 2.77 14.44 4.34
C PHE A 368 1.33 14.64 3.84
N ASN A 369 0.77 15.83 4.02
CA ASN A 369 -0.58 16.15 3.55
C ASN A 369 -0.73 16.01 2.02
N GLU A 370 0.29 16.40 1.25
CA GLU A 370 0.29 16.21 -0.21
C GLU A 370 0.29 14.71 -0.55
N VAL A 371 1.16 13.92 0.09
CA VAL A 371 1.24 12.46 -0.16
C VAL A 371 -0.05 11.75 0.26
N LEU A 372 -0.67 12.13 1.38
CA LEU A 372 -1.96 11.58 1.82
C LEU A 372 -3.07 11.89 0.79
N ALA A 373 -3.14 13.12 0.29
CA ALA A 373 -4.10 13.48 -0.75
C ALA A 373 -3.89 12.65 -2.04
N ARG A 374 -2.64 12.40 -2.44
CA ARG A 374 -2.34 11.53 -3.59
C ARG A 374 -2.66 10.07 -3.36
N THR A 375 -2.50 9.61 -2.12
CA THR A 375 -2.89 8.27 -1.72
C THR A 375 -4.39 8.10 -1.89
N ASP A 376 -5.18 9.08 -1.46
CA ASP A 376 -6.65 9.10 -1.62
C ASP A 376 -7.06 9.09 -3.11
N ASP A 377 -6.44 9.93 -3.94
CA ASP A 377 -6.68 9.97 -5.39
C ASP A 377 -6.36 8.61 -6.05
N MET A 378 -5.23 7.99 -5.68
CA MET A 378 -4.79 6.71 -6.24
C MET A 378 -5.73 5.56 -5.84
N LEU A 379 -6.13 5.49 -4.56
CA LEU A 379 -7.00 4.44 -4.05
C LEU A 379 -8.37 4.46 -4.72
N ALA A 380 -8.95 5.64 -4.93
CA ALA A 380 -10.23 5.80 -5.62
C ALA A 380 -10.18 5.41 -7.11
N ALA A 381 -8.99 5.36 -7.72
CA ALA A 381 -8.79 4.96 -9.10
C ALA A 381 -8.41 3.47 -9.27
N ALA A 382 -8.15 2.74 -8.18
CA ALA A 382 -7.60 1.38 -8.23
C ALA A 382 -8.61 0.32 -8.68
N ALA A 383 -9.90 0.54 -8.42
CA ALA A 383 -10.98 -0.38 -8.76
C ALA A 383 -12.24 0.37 -9.22
N SER A 384 -13.06 -0.31 -10.03
CA SER A 384 -14.42 0.11 -10.32
C SER A 384 -15.45 -0.90 -9.77
N LEU A 385 -16.62 -0.39 -9.40
CA LEU A 385 -17.71 -1.14 -8.76
C LEU A 385 -19.02 -0.87 -9.51
N GLU A 386 -19.65 -1.93 -10.04
CA GLU A 386 -20.99 -1.86 -10.62
C GLU A 386 -21.96 -2.68 -9.77
N VAL A 387 -23.14 -2.13 -9.48
CA VAL A 387 -24.12 -2.78 -8.59
C VAL A 387 -25.50 -2.80 -9.23
N GLY A 388 -26.07 -3.99 -9.33
CA GLY A 388 -27.45 -4.22 -9.74
C GLY A 388 -28.39 -4.17 -8.55
N PHE A 389 -28.83 -2.96 -8.17
CA PHE A 389 -29.80 -2.81 -7.06
C PHE A 389 -31.19 -3.35 -7.44
N PRO A 390 -31.85 -4.12 -6.56
CA PRO A 390 -33.24 -4.50 -6.76
C PRO A 390 -34.13 -3.25 -6.76
N SER A 391 -35.21 -3.23 -7.53
CA SER A 391 -36.11 -2.06 -7.60
C SER A 391 -37.00 -1.88 -6.36
N ALA A 392 -37.09 -2.91 -5.51
CA ALA A 392 -37.79 -2.96 -4.23
C ALA A 392 -37.30 -4.18 -3.43
N VAL A 393 -37.49 -4.18 -2.12
CA VAL A 393 -37.16 -5.29 -1.22
C VAL A 393 -38.43 -5.75 -0.50
N ASP A 394 -38.66 -7.06 -0.46
CA ASP A 394 -39.70 -7.69 0.35
C ASP A 394 -39.03 -8.55 1.43
N LEU A 395 -39.05 -8.09 2.69
CA LEU A 395 -38.38 -8.81 3.79
C LEU A 395 -38.94 -10.22 3.99
N ALA A 396 -40.22 -10.45 3.68
CA ALA A 396 -40.83 -11.78 3.78
C ALA A 396 -40.42 -12.72 2.63
N ALA A 397 -39.84 -12.19 1.54
CA ALA A 397 -39.29 -12.95 0.44
C ALA A 397 -37.76 -13.01 0.45
N GLY A 398 -37.11 -12.10 1.18
CA GLY A 398 -35.67 -11.92 1.13
C GLY A 398 -35.21 -11.19 -0.14
N ILE A 399 -33.90 -11.21 -0.38
CA ILE A 399 -33.30 -10.69 -1.60
C ILE A 399 -32.65 -11.87 -2.34
N SER A 400 -32.93 -11.99 -3.62
CA SER A 400 -32.23 -12.91 -4.51
C SER A 400 -31.54 -12.13 -5.62
N ASP A 401 -30.40 -12.64 -6.07
CA ASP A 401 -29.67 -12.12 -7.23
C ASP A 401 -29.23 -10.64 -7.11
N TRP A 402 -28.79 -10.19 -5.93
CA TRP A 402 -28.16 -8.86 -5.81
C TRP A 402 -26.74 -8.90 -6.37
N THR A 403 -26.61 -8.52 -7.64
CA THR A 403 -25.35 -8.63 -8.39
C THR A 403 -24.41 -7.47 -8.11
N VAL A 404 -23.14 -7.78 -7.91
CA VAL A 404 -22.02 -6.85 -7.72
C VAL A 404 -20.88 -7.26 -8.63
N THR A 405 -20.35 -6.33 -9.40
CA THR A 405 -19.19 -6.53 -10.27
C THR A 405 -18.04 -5.64 -9.80
N VAL A 406 -16.90 -6.26 -9.50
CA VAL A 406 -15.66 -5.57 -9.13
C VAL A 406 -14.66 -5.69 -10.27
N THR A 407 -14.09 -4.57 -10.73
CA THR A 407 -13.05 -4.57 -11.78
C THR A 407 -11.75 -4.00 -11.23
N ASN A 408 -10.64 -4.69 -11.51
CA ASN A 408 -9.30 -4.21 -11.25
C ASN A 408 -8.85 -3.26 -12.37
N GLU A 409 -8.54 -2.01 -12.01
CA GLU A 409 -8.04 -0.99 -12.94
C GLU A 409 -6.52 -0.81 -12.89
N SER A 410 -5.84 -1.58 -12.03
CA SER A 410 -4.39 -1.57 -11.91
C SER A 410 -3.70 -2.53 -12.89
N GLY A 411 -2.41 -2.28 -13.14
CA GLY A 411 -1.58 -3.12 -13.99
C GLY A 411 -1.07 -4.40 -13.31
N HIS A 412 -1.32 -4.60 -12.03
CA HIS A 412 -0.89 -5.76 -11.23
C HIS A 412 -2.09 -6.36 -10.48
N LYS A 413 -1.91 -7.38 -9.63
CA LYS A 413 -3.04 -7.88 -8.83
C LYS A 413 -3.59 -6.77 -7.93
N LEU A 414 -4.88 -6.85 -7.60
CA LEU A 414 -5.51 -5.97 -6.63
C LEU A 414 -6.02 -6.77 -5.43
N PRO A 415 -5.45 -6.56 -4.23
CA PRO A 415 -4.28 -5.72 -3.93
C PRO A 415 -2.92 -6.45 -4.13
N THR A 416 -1.92 -5.84 -4.75
CA THR A 416 -0.56 -6.43 -4.93
C THR A 416 0.33 -6.25 -3.70
N GLY A 417 1.56 -6.76 -3.75
CA GLY A 417 2.61 -6.56 -2.74
C GLY A 417 2.60 -7.63 -1.65
N TYR A 418 3.18 -7.28 -0.50
CA TYR A 418 3.27 -8.16 0.69
C TYR A 418 1.90 -8.70 1.07
N SER A 419 1.78 -10.03 1.13
CA SER A 419 0.50 -10.71 1.26
C SER A 419 -0.06 -10.69 2.68
N GLU A 420 0.81 -10.75 3.69
CA GLU A 420 0.39 -10.90 5.07
C GLU A 420 -0.16 -9.58 5.62
N GLY A 421 -1.31 -9.66 6.29
CA GLY A 421 -2.00 -8.48 6.82
C GLY A 421 -2.62 -7.58 5.75
N ARG A 422 -2.88 -8.06 4.53
CA ARG A 422 -3.49 -7.28 3.44
C ARG A 422 -4.75 -7.95 2.90
N VAL A 423 -5.89 -7.26 2.96
CA VAL A 423 -7.18 -7.78 2.50
C VAL A 423 -8.01 -6.67 1.85
N MET A 424 -8.69 -7.02 0.76
CA MET A 424 -9.80 -6.24 0.20
C MET A 424 -11.07 -7.08 0.29
N TRP A 425 -12.25 -6.48 0.50
CA TRP A 425 -13.50 -7.23 0.53
C TRP A 425 -14.70 -6.38 0.17
N LEU A 426 -15.81 -7.05 -0.16
CA LEU A 426 -17.11 -6.41 -0.30
C LEU A 426 -17.86 -6.42 1.03
N GLU A 427 -18.26 -5.24 1.48
CA GLU A 427 -19.28 -5.06 2.50
C GLU A 427 -20.61 -4.75 1.81
N VAL A 428 -21.63 -5.57 2.10
CA VAL A 428 -22.98 -5.44 1.54
C VAL A 428 -23.98 -5.33 2.68
N THR A 429 -24.76 -4.26 2.73
CA THR A 429 -25.70 -4.01 3.81
C THR A 429 -27.05 -3.50 3.31
N ALA A 430 -28.12 -3.87 4.03
CA ALA A 430 -29.43 -3.24 3.92
C ALA A 430 -29.82 -2.68 5.30
N THR A 431 -30.23 -1.42 5.36
CA THR A 431 -30.55 -0.71 6.59
C THR A 431 -31.95 -0.11 6.52
N TYR A 432 -32.77 -0.38 7.53
CA TYR A 432 -34.12 0.14 7.70
C TYR A 432 -34.25 0.79 9.09
N ASN A 433 -34.69 2.04 9.17
CA ASN A 433 -34.79 2.80 10.44
C ASN A 433 -33.51 2.76 11.29
N ASP A 434 -32.36 2.98 10.65
CA ASP A 434 -31.02 2.89 11.26
C ASP A 434 -30.63 1.51 11.81
N GLU A 435 -31.47 0.48 11.60
CA GLU A 435 -31.20 -0.91 11.94
C GLU A 435 -30.77 -1.69 10.70
N ARG A 436 -29.63 -2.39 10.80
CA ARG A 436 -29.12 -3.25 9.73
C ARG A 436 -29.94 -4.53 9.68
N VAL A 437 -30.71 -4.70 8.62
CA VAL A 437 -31.58 -5.88 8.40
C VAL A 437 -30.88 -6.99 7.62
N TYR A 438 -29.91 -6.64 6.77
CA TYR A 438 -29.05 -7.61 6.08
C TYR A 438 -27.59 -7.14 6.10
N SER A 439 -26.66 -8.10 6.25
CA SER A 439 -25.22 -7.88 6.11
C SER A 439 -24.50 -9.08 5.50
N SER A 440 -23.48 -8.79 4.70
CA SER A 440 -22.36 -9.68 4.44
C SER A 440 -21.06 -8.87 4.46
N GLY A 441 -20.03 -9.39 5.12
CA GLY A 441 -18.72 -8.75 5.21
C GLY A 441 -18.69 -7.39 5.94
N TYR A 442 -19.62 -7.16 6.87
CA TYR A 442 -19.64 -5.92 7.66
C TYR A 442 -18.40 -5.77 8.53
N TRP A 443 -17.83 -4.56 8.57
CA TRP A 443 -16.74 -4.23 9.50
C TRP A 443 -17.29 -3.76 10.85
N ASP A 444 -17.04 -4.53 11.91
CA ASP A 444 -17.51 -4.20 13.27
C ASP A 444 -16.57 -3.27 14.06
N GLY A 445 -15.48 -2.80 13.45
CA GLY A 445 -14.42 -2.04 14.09
C GLY A 445 -13.22 -2.90 14.54
N MET A 446 -13.31 -4.23 14.44
CA MET A 446 -12.25 -5.15 14.81
C MET A 446 -12.04 -6.26 13.78
N ALA A 447 -13.13 -6.79 13.22
CA ALA A 447 -13.09 -7.90 12.29
C ALA A 447 -14.14 -7.72 11.18
N ILE A 448 -13.89 -8.45 10.09
CA ILE A 448 -14.87 -8.64 9.03
C ILE A 448 -15.85 -9.71 9.53
N GLU A 449 -17.14 -9.36 9.60
CA GLU A 449 -18.22 -10.28 9.95
C GLU A 449 -18.16 -11.50 9.01
N ALA A 450 -18.05 -12.69 9.60
CA ALA A 450 -17.92 -13.93 8.85
C ALA A 450 -19.29 -14.47 8.44
N ASP A 451 -19.44 -14.80 7.17
CA ASP A 451 -20.60 -15.45 6.60
C ASP A 451 -20.20 -16.26 5.35
N ASP A 452 -21.07 -17.14 4.86
CA ASP A 452 -20.77 -18.04 3.74
C ASP A 452 -20.62 -17.31 2.38
N GLN A 453 -21.04 -16.05 2.29
CA GLN A 453 -21.06 -15.22 1.08
C GLN A 453 -19.99 -14.11 1.11
N VAL A 454 -19.25 -13.94 2.21
CA VAL A 454 -18.25 -12.88 2.34
C VAL A 454 -17.23 -12.97 1.22
N ARG A 455 -17.09 -11.88 0.47
CA ARG A 455 -16.18 -11.85 -0.69
C ARG A 455 -14.89 -11.11 -0.35
N ARG A 456 -13.87 -11.88 0.05
CA ARG A 456 -12.50 -11.39 0.36
C ARG A 456 -11.54 -11.61 -0.80
N TYR A 457 -10.61 -10.69 -1.01
CA TYR A 457 -9.52 -10.73 -1.97
C TYR A 457 -8.21 -10.59 -1.18
N GLU A 458 -7.50 -11.71 -1.03
CA GLU A 458 -6.33 -11.85 -0.18
C GLU A 458 -5.43 -12.99 -0.69
N ALA A 459 -4.19 -13.00 -0.18
CA ALA A 459 -3.28 -14.11 -0.39
C ALA A 459 -2.78 -14.61 0.97
N ILE A 460 -2.77 -15.93 1.14
CA ILE A 460 -2.41 -16.60 2.37
C ILE A 460 -1.28 -17.57 2.05
N ALA A 461 -0.11 -17.26 2.58
CA ALA A 461 1.07 -18.11 2.54
C ALA A 461 1.29 -18.76 3.92
N GLN A 462 1.93 -19.92 3.92
CA GLN A 462 2.32 -20.60 5.15
C GLN A 462 3.62 -21.40 4.99
N ASP A 463 4.19 -21.81 6.12
CA ASP A 463 5.09 -22.96 6.20
C ASP A 463 4.26 -24.25 6.06
N TYR A 464 4.48 -25.02 4.99
CA TYR A 464 3.77 -26.27 4.74
C TYR A 464 3.98 -27.32 5.86
N ALA A 465 5.09 -27.26 6.59
CA ALA A 465 5.45 -28.28 7.57
C ALA A 465 4.52 -28.30 8.79
N ASP A 466 4.08 -27.12 9.24
CA ASP A 466 3.27 -26.96 10.44
C ASP A 466 2.09 -25.98 10.30
N GLY A 467 1.93 -25.33 9.15
CA GLY A 467 0.86 -24.39 8.84
C GLY A 467 1.08 -22.99 9.43
N ALA A 468 2.30 -22.65 9.87
CA ALA A 468 2.57 -21.31 10.40
C ALA A 468 2.39 -20.23 9.33
N THR A 469 1.59 -19.21 9.64
CA THR A 469 1.37 -17.99 8.85
C THR A 469 2.03 -16.79 9.54
N PHE A 470 2.19 -15.66 8.86
CA PHE A 470 2.84 -14.44 9.40
C PHE A 470 4.36 -14.58 9.64
N HIS A 471 4.95 -15.65 9.10
CA HIS A 471 6.37 -15.94 9.17
C HIS A 471 6.97 -15.92 7.76
N LEU A 472 7.17 -14.73 7.20
CA LEU A 472 7.64 -14.50 5.82
C LEU A 472 8.78 -15.43 5.41
N LEU A 473 9.84 -15.56 6.23
CA LEU A 473 11.02 -16.36 5.89
C LEU A 473 10.80 -17.88 6.01
N ARG A 474 9.68 -18.32 6.60
CA ARG A 474 9.28 -19.72 6.69
C ARG A 474 8.32 -20.13 5.57
N ASN A 475 7.59 -19.16 5.01
CA ASN A 475 6.60 -19.39 3.97
C ASN A 475 7.19 -20.10 2.75
N ASN A 476 6.56 -21.21 2.36
CA ASN A 476 6.95 -22.02 1.21
C ASN A 476 5.76 -22.62 0.45
N HIS A 477 4.54 -22.38 0.90
CA HIS A 477 3.30 -22.87 0.27
C HIS A 477 2.26 -21.75 0.23
N TRP A 478 1.62 -21.59 -0.93
CA TRP A 478 0.46 -20.74 -1.08
C TRP A 478 -0.79 -21.57 -0.75
N VAL A 479 -1.49 -21.21 0.33
CA VAL A 479 -2.80 -21.81 0.66
C VAL A 479 -3.86 -21.23 -0.26
N LEU A 480 -3.78 -19.93 -0.53
CA LEU A 480 -4.75 -19.18 -1.30
C LEU A 480 -4.08 -17.95 -1.91
N ASP A 481 -4.46 -17.62 -3.13
CA ASP A 481 -4.26 -16.29 -3.71
C ASP A 481 -5.45 -16.02 -4.63
N ASN A 482 -6.45 -15.35 -4.08
CA ASN A 482 -7.70 -15.04 -4.77
C ASN A 482 -7.82 -13.53 -5.07
N ARG A 483 -6.68 -12.83 -5.08
CA ARG A 483 -6.58 -11.41 -5.42
C ARG A 483 -6.91 -11.23 -6.90
N LEU A 484 -7.56 -10.12 -7.23
CA LEU A 484 -8.08 -9.91 -8.58
C LEU A 484 -6.94 -9.61 -9.55
N ALA A 485 -6.81 -10.38 -10.63
CA ALA A 485 -5.72 -10.20 -11.60
C ALA A 485 -5.84 -8.87 -12.36
N PRO A 486 -4.74 -8.33 -12.93
CA PRO A 486 -4.83 -7.22 -13.86
C PRO A 486 -5.35 -7.69 -15.22
N ARG A 487 -5.83 -6.72 -16.01
CA ARG A 487 -6.30 -6.96 -17.38
C ARG A 487 -5.23 -7.67 -18.20
N GLY A 488 -5.59 -8.81 -18.79
CA GLY A 488 -4.73 -9.56 -19.70
C GLY A 488 -3.60 -10.32 -19.03
N LEU A 489 -3.63 -10.54 -17.70
CA LEU A 489 -2.61 -11.33 -17.01
C LEU A 489 -2.47 -12.71 -17.66
N ALA A 490 -1.30 -12.96 -18.24
CA ALA A 490 -0.96 -14.25 -18.81
C ALA A 490 -0.72 -15.31 -17.72
N VAL A 491 -0.94 -16.58 -18.07
CA VAL A 491 -0.65 -17.72 -17.19
C VAL A 491 0.84 -17.83 -16.91
N ASP A 492 1.20 -17.80 -15.63
CA ASP A 492 2.54 -18.09 -15.12
C ASP A 492 2.41 -18.57 -13.68
N VAL A 493 3.01 -19.71 -13.36
CA VAL A 493 2.92 -20.31 -12.02
C VAL A 493 3.40 -19.37 -10.89
N GLU A 494 4.20 -18.34 -11.16
CA GLU A 494 4.60 -17.34 -10.16
C GLU A 494 3.56 -16.25 -9.93
N THR A 495 2.65 -16.00 -10.86
CA THR A 495 1.62 -14.96 -10.77
C THR A 495 0.19 -15.50 -10.87
N ASP A 496 0.01 -16.80 -11.13
CA ASP A 496 -1.30 -17.44 -11.18
C ASP A 496 -2.02 -17.30 -9.83
N PRO A 497 -3.34 -17.03 -9.83
CA PRO A 497 -4.17 -17.23 -8.64
C PRO A 497 -4.06 -18.66 -8.12
N VAL A 498 -4.20 -18.82 -6.81
CA VAL A 498 -4.20 -20.12 -6.12
C VAL A 498 -5.57 -20.32 -5.47
N GLY A 499 -6.21 -21.45 -5.75
CA GLY A 499 -7.59 -21.75 -5.38
C GLY A 499 -8.48 -22.00 -6.60
N ASP A 500 -9.78 -22.09 -6.39
CA ASP A 500 -10.78 -22.46 -7.42
C ASP A 500 -11.70 -21.30 -7.82
N ARG A 501 -11.44 -20.08 -7.33
CA ARG A 501 -12.30 -18.90 -7.58
C ARG A 501 -12.38 -18.53 -9.05
N TYR A 502 -11.26 -18.53 -9.76
CA TYR A 502 -11.16 -18.00 -11.11
C TYR A 502 -10.93 -19.11 -12.13
N ALA A 503 -11.56 -18.96 -13.28
CA ALA A 503 -11.28 -19.76 -14.46
C ALA A 503 -10.65 -18.86 -15.53
N LEU A 504 -9.80 -19.46 -16.38
CA LEU A 504 -9.22 -18.74 -17.50
C LEU A 504 -10.30 -18.26 -18.46
N THR A 505 -10.11 -17.06 -18.95
CA THR A 505 -10.91 -16.47 -20.03
C THR A 505 -10.65 -17.21 -21.36
N PRO A 506 -11.50 -17.01 -22.39
CA PRO A 506 -11.32 -17.66 -23.69
C PRO A 506 -9.99 -17.33 -24.41
N ASP A 507 -9.35 -16.21 -24.07
CA ASP A 507 -8.05 -15.79 -24.57
C ASP A 507 -6.87 -16.31 -23.72
N ASN A 508 -7.13 -17.21 -22.77
CA ASN A 508 -6.12 -17.85 -21.91
C ASN A 508 -5.39 -16.84 -21.00
N THR A 509 -6.15 -15.89 -20.44
CA THR A 509 -5.70 -14.94 -19.42
C THR A 509 -6.55 -15.08 -18.16
N TRP A 510 -6.09 -14.53 -17.04
CA TRP A 510 -6.87 -14.48 -15.79
C TRP A 510 -7.87 -13.32 -15.83
N PRO A 511 -9.08 -13.50 -15.26
CA PRO A 511 -10.08 -12.45 -15.24
C PRO A 511 -9.65 -11.29 -14.34
N HIS A 512 -9.86 -10.07 -14.82
CA HIS A 512 -9.65 -8.82 -14.07
C HIS A 512 -10.96 -8.24 -13.52
N VAL A 513 -12.04 -9.01 -13.64
CA VAL A 513 -13.38 -8.69 -13.20
C VAL A 513 -13.88 -9.86 -12.35
N ASP A 514 -14.53 -9.55 -11.24
CA ASP A 514 -15.19 -10.53 -10.38
C ASP A 514 -16.68 -10.21 -10.24
N ASP A 515 -17.53 -11.13 -10.70
CA ASP A 515 -18.98 -11.04 -10.62
C ASP A 515 -19.47 -11.87 -9.42
N VAL A 516 -20.18 -11.21 -8.50
CA VAL A 516 -20.67 -11.79 -7.25
C VAL A 516 -22.17 -11.56 -7.18
N SER A 517 -22.90 -12.53 -6.62
CA SER A 517 -24.34 -12.42 -6.40
C SER A 517 -24.66 -12.75 -4.95
N TYR A 518 -25.34 -11.84 -4.28
CA TYR A 518 -25.77 -12.01 -2.89
C TYR A 518 -27.22 -12.46 -2.80
N ALA A 519 -27.50 -13.30 -1.81
CA ALA A 519 -28.84 -13.74 -1.48
C ALA A 519 -29.05 -13.63 0.04
N PHE A 520 -30.13 -12.97 0.44
CA PHE A 520 -30.50 -12.80 1.84
C PHE A 520 -31.84 -13.47 2.11
N GLU A 521 -31.88 -14.28 3.15
CA GLU A 521 -33.07 -15.03 3.52
C GLU A 521 -34.19 -14.11 4.02
N PRO A 522 -35.46 -14.56 3.97
CA PRO A 522 -36.56 -13.83 4.58
C PRO A 522 -36.34 -13.53 6.06
N ILE A 523 -36.77 -12.35 6.50
CA ILE A 523 -36.82 -11.96 7.92
C ILE A 523 -38.21 -11.41 8.27
N GLU A 524 -38.60 -11.61 9.52
CA GLU A 524 -39.83 -11.04 10.08
C GLU A 524 -39.48 -9.81 10.92
N LEU A 525 -39.97 -8.65 10.51
CA LEU A 525 -39.75 -7.39 11.22
C LEU A 525 -41.09 -6.67 11.42
N VAL A 526 -41.39 -6.27 12.66
CA VAL A 526 -42.63 -5.54 12.98
C VAL A 526 -42.46 -4.06 12.66
N GLU A 527 -43.44 -3.47 11.99
CA GLU A 527 -43.43 -2.06 11.62
C GLU A 527 -43.42 -1.16 12.87
N ALA A 528 -42.44 -0.27 12.97
CA ALA A 528 -42.29 0.67 14.07
C ALA A 528 -42.95 2.02 13.73
N GLY A 529 -44.26 2.04 13.49
CA GLY A 529 -45.02 3.29 13.35
C GLY A 529 -46.02 3.30 12.19
N PRO A 530 -46.84 4.37 12.07
CA PRO A 530 -47.94 4.40 11.12
C PRO A 530 -47.51 4.73 9.67
N ASP A 531 -47.86 3.85 8.73
CA ASP A 531 -48.20 4.09 7.31
C ASP A 531 -47.32 5.11 6.54
N VAL A 532 -46.01 5.07 6.74
CA VAL A 532 -45.06 5.67 5.80
C VAL A 532 -44.72 4.59 4.77
N ALA A 533 -44.59 4.96 3.50
CA ALA A 533 -44.01 4.04 2.52
C ALA A 533 -42.61 3.64 3.03
N ALA A 534 -42.49 2.42 3.55
CA ALA A 534 -41.24 1.97 4.11
C ALA A 534 -40.18 1.93 3.00
N GLU A 535 -38.99 2.42 3.30
CA GLU A 535 -37.85 2.42 2.38
C GLU A 535 -36.66 1.78 3.08
N VAL A 536 -35.84 1.05 2.32
CA VAL A 536 -34.59 0.46 2.81
C VAL A 536 -33.42 1.06 2.06
N GLU A 537 -32.36 1.41 2.79
CA GLU A 537 -31.09 1.81 2.20
C GLU A 537 -30.25 0.57 1.93
N LEU A 538 -29.87 0.39 0.67
CA LEU A 538 -28.97 -0.65 0.20
C LEU A 538 -27.60 -0.03 -0.04
N SER A 539 -26.55 -0.63 0.50
CA SER A 539 -25.18 -0.13 0.37
C SER A 539 -24.22 -1.27 0.03
N VAL A 540 -23.33 -1.02 -0.92
CA VAL A 540 -22.20 -1.90 -1.27
C VAL A 540 -20.94 -1.07 -1.24
N ARG A 541 -19.94 -1.50 -0.46
CA ARG A 541 -18.62 -0.88 -0.37
C ARG A 541 -17.54 -1.89 -0.68
N LEU A 542 -16.61 -1.54 -1.55
CA LEU A 542 -15.34 -2.24 -1.72
C LEU A 542 -14.34 -1.64 -0.75
N LEU A 543 -13.99 -2.39 0.30
CA LEU A 543 -13.12 -1.96 1.37
C LEU A 543 -11.75 -2.60 1.24
N TYR A 544 -10.72 -1.91 1.70
CA TYR A 544 -9.36 -2.41 1.74
C TYR A 544 -8.69 -2.08 3.08
N LEU A 545 -7.95 -3.04 3.62
CA LEU A 545 -7.20 -2.91 4.85
C LEU A 545 -5.80 -3.51 4.68
N VAL A 546 -4.80 -2.78 5.17
CA VAL A 546 -3.42 -3.26 5.34
C VAL A 546 -3.04 -3.13 6.79
N ASN A 547 -2.20 -4.06 7.25
CA ASN A 547 -1.91 -4.29 8.65
C ASN A 547 -3.20 -4.66 9.40
N THR A 548 -3.82 -5.77 9.01
CA THR A 548 -5.01 -6.30 9.69
C THR A 548 -4.78 -6.45 11.21
N PRO A 549 -5.83 -6.36 12.03
CA PRO A 549 -5.72 -6.50 13.48
C PRO A 549 -4.97 -7.76 13.92
N ASP A 550 -5.29 -8.92 13.32
CA ASP A 550 -4.61 -10.19 13.62
C ASP A 550 -3.10 -10.15 13.32
N TYR A 551 -2.70 -9.49 12.23
CA TYR A 551 -1.29 -9.38 11.86
C TYR A 551 -0.56 -8.42 12.80
N LEU A 552 -1.18 -7.29 13.17
CA LEU A 552 -0.61 -6.36 14.14
C LEU A 552 -0.51 -6.96 15.54
N ASP A 553 -1.50 -7.74 15.97
CA ASP A 553 -1.48 -8.44 17.25
C ASP A 553 -0.37 -9.50 17.26
N PHE A 554 -0.24 -10.26 16.17
CA PHE A 554 0.89 -11.19 15.99
C PHE A 554 2.24 -10.50 16.08
N LEU A 555 2.43 -9.37 15.38
CA LEU A 555 3.69 -8.61 15.42
C LEU A 555 3.98 -8.02 16.79
N ALA A 556 2.94 -7.56 17.51
CA ALA A 556 3.09 -7.05 18.87
C ALA A 556 3.56 -8.15 19.84
N ASP A 557 3.00 -9.36 19.70
CA ASP A 557 3.30 -10.50 20.55
C ASP A 557 4.66 -11.16 20.23
N GLU A 558 4.96 -11.37 18.94
CA GLU A 558 6.14 -12.13 18.50
C GLU A 558 7.34 -11.24 18.12
N GLY A 559 7.13 -9.94 17.90
CA GLY A 559 8.17 -8.98 17.49
C GLY A 559 9.09 -8.51 18.63
N GLY A 560 8.95 -9.03 19.85
CA GLY A 560 9.79 -8.69 21.01
C GLY A 560 9.73 -7.20 21.37
N ASP A 561 10.90 -6.57 21.57
CA ASP A 561 10.98 -5.14 21.90
C ASP A 561 10.44 -4.26 20.76
N ASN A 562 10.67 -4.64 19.50
CA ASN A 562 10.12 -3.92 18.34
C ASN A 562 8.58 -4.08 18.25
N GLY A 563 8.07 -5.27 18.57
CA GLY A 563 6.63 -5.53 18.68
C GLY A 563 5.97 -4.70 19.79
N SER A 564 6.62 -4.62 20.95
CA SER A 564 6.17 -3.76 22.07
C SER A 564 6.18 -2.27 21.69
N ALA A 565 7.19 -1.83 20.93
CA ALA A 565 7.27 -0.45 20.43
C ALA A 565 6.15 -0.17 19.40
N LEU A 566 5.88 -1.11 18.49
CA LEU A 566 4.76 -1.02 17.56
C LEU A 566 3.43 -0.91 18.31
N GLN A 567 3.19 -1.75 19.32
CA GLN A 567 1.97 -1.68 20.13
C GLN A 567 1.81 -0.31 20.80
N ALA A 568 2.87 0.25 21.38
CA ALA A 568 2.82 1.57 22.01
C ALA A 568 2.45 2.68 21.01
N ILE A 569 2.93 2.59 19.78
CA ILE A 569 2.60 3.52 18.70
C ILE A 569 1.12 3.40 18.32
N LEU A 570 0.60 2.16 18.20
CA LEU A 570 -0.81 1.91 17.90
C LEU A 570 -1.74 2.35 19.04
N ASP A 571 -1.33 2.19 20.30
CA ASP A 571 -2.07 2.68 21.46
C ASP A 571 -2.18 4.22 21.47
N GLU A 572 -1.15 4.92 20.96
CA GLU A 572 -1.12 6.38 20.89
C GLU A 572 -1.86 6.93 19.66
N HIS A 573 -1.70 6.31 18.50
CA HIS A 573 -2.16 6.85 17.21
C HIS A 573 -3.36 6.11 16.60
N GLY A 574 -3.81 5.03 17.23
CA GLY A 574 -4.90 4.18 16.75
C GLY A 574 -4.41 3.04 15.85
N ARG A 575 -5.34 2.13 15.55
CA ARG A 575 -5.16 1.05 14.57
C ARG A 575 -5.67 1.50 13.19
N PRO A 576 -5.18 0.89 12.09
CA PRO A 576 -5.69 1.20 10.75
C PRO A 576 -7.17 0.84 10.62
N GLU A 577 -7.94 1.73 10.00
CA GLU A 577 -9.33 1.50 9.62
C GLU A 577 -9.43 1.15 8.12
N PRO A 578 -10.47 0.40 7.70
CA PRO A 578 -10.67 0.06 6.30
C PRO A 578 -10.91 1.31 5.44
N MET A 579 -10.21 1.36 4.30
CA MET A 579 -10.37 2.42 3.32
C MET A 579 -11.40 2.00 2.27
N VAL A 580 -12.28 2.92 1.88
CA VAL A 580 -13.24 2.71 0.80
C VAL A 580 -12.54 2.94 -0.54
N LEU A 581 -12.44 1.90 -1.37
CA LEU A 581 -11.93 2.00 -2.74
C LEU A 581 -13.02 2.44 -3.71
N ALA A 582 -14.22 1.87 -3.56
CA ALA A 582 -15.40 2.20 -4.36
C ALA A 582 -16.67 1.89 -3.55
N GLN A 583 -17.77 2.60 -3.83
CA GLN A 583 -19.04 2.35 -3.18
C GLN A 583 -20.22 2.71 -4.07
N ALA A 584 -21.36 2.07 -3.86
CA ALA A 584 -22.63 2.39 -4.47
C ALA A 584 -23.76 2.22 -3.45
N GLN A 585 -24.80 3.05 -3.55
CA GLN A 585 -25.94 3.02 -2.65
C GLN A 585 -27.25 3.28 -3.41
N ALA A 586 -28.35 2.73 -2.91
CA ALA A 586 -29.70 3.00 -3.40
C ALA A 586 -30.70 2.96 -2.25
N VAL A 587 -31.71 3.83 -2.30
CA VAL A 587 -32.88 3.75 -1.43
C VAL A 587 -34.03 3.21 -2.26
N VAL A 588 -34.68 2.14 -1.79
CA VAL A 588 -35.71 1.43 -2.55
C VAL A 588 -36.93 1.15 -1.67
N PRO A 589 -38.14 1.00 -2.27
CA PRO A 589 -39.33 0.63 -1.52
C PRO A 589 -39.16 -0.69 -0.77
N LEU A 590 -39.67 -0.74 0.45
CA LEU A 590 -39.66 -1.89 1.35
C LEU A 590 -41.08 -2.41 1.56
N SER A 591 -41.26 -3.72 1.54
CA SER A 591 -42.48 -4.43 1.91
C SER A 591 -42.18 -5.65 2.77
N GLY A 592 -43.21 -6.39 3.19
CA GLY A 592 -43.04 -7.61 3.99
C GLY A 592 -42.88 -7.37 5.49
N LEU A 593 -43.16 -6.14 5.96
CA LEU A 593 -43.23 -5.82 7.39
C LEU A 593 -44.48 -6.45 8.02
N LEU A 594 -44.33 -6.95 9.24
CA LEU A 594 -45.46 -7.39 10.05
C LEU A 594 -46.17 -6.16 10.64
N PRO A 595 -47.51 -6.08 10.60
CA PRO A 595 -48.23 -4.99 11.24
C PRO A 595 -47.96 -5.00 12.75
N SER A 596 -47.74 -3.83 13.35
CA SER A 596 -47.77 -3.70 14.81
C SER A 596 -49.17 -4.09 15.28
N GLY A 597 -49.29 -5.14 16.08
CA GLY A 597 -50.60 -5.56 16.59
C GLY A 597 -51.23 -4.43 17.40
N ASP A 598 -52.35 -3.89 16.93
CA ASP A 598 -53.26 -3.08 17.75
C ASP A 598 -53.90 -4.03 18.77
N ASP A 599 -53.47 -3.97 20.03
CA ASP A 599 -54.11 -4.61 21.18
C ASP A 599 -55.46 -3.93 21.56
N ASP A 600 -56.24 -3.51 20.56
CA ASP A 600 -57.53 -2.80 20.74
C ASP A 600 -58.76 -3.71 20.53
N ASP A 601 -58.61 -5.03 20.66
CA ASP A 601 -59.75 -5.95 20.83
C ASP A 601 -60.31 -5.91 22.27
N ALA A 602 -60.70 -4.72 22.72
CA ALA A 602 -61.74 -4.55 23.74
C ALA A 602 -63.11 -4.54 23.02
N THR A 603 -63.51 -5.68 22.48
CA THR A 603 -64.85 -5.87 21.92
C THR A 603 -65.89 -5.86 23.03
N GLY A 604 -66.62 -4.74 23.14
CA GLY A 604 -68.06 -4.65 23.41
C GLY A 604 -68.65 -5.41 24.60
N ASP A 605 -68.71 -4.77 25.76
CA ASP A 605 -69.78 -4.98 26.74
C ASP A 605 -70.86 -3.89 26.52
N ASP A 606 -71.67 -4.10 25.47
CA ASP A 606 -72.99 -3.49 25.34
C ASP A 606 -74.01 -4.63 25.53
N ASP A 607 -74.39 -4.92 26.77
CA ASP A 607 -75.59 -5.71 27.05
C ASP A 607 -76.51 -4.98 28.03
N ASP A 608 -77.71 -4.78 27.50
CA ASP A 608 -78.80 -3.97 28.00
C ASP A 608 -79.40 -4.45 29.33
N ALA A 609 -79.90 -3.45 30.06
CA ALA A 609 -80.80 -3.61 31.19
C ALA A 609 -82.11 -4.31 30.81
N THR A 610 -82.41 -5.45 31.45
CA THR A 610 -83.78 -5.85 31.83
C THR A 610 -83.82 -6.66 33.13
N GLY A 611 -84.42 -6.04 34.15
CA GLY A 611 -85.46 -6.58 35.03
C GLY A 611 -85.43 -8.02 35.58
N ASP A 612 -85.59 -8.06 36.91
CA ASP A 612 -86.37 -8.99 37.74
C ASP A 612 -85.71 -10.28 38.30
N ASP A 613 -85.63 -10.25 39.64
CA ASP A 613 -86.12 -11.24 40.61
C ASP A 613 -85.51 -12.65 40.64
N ASP A 614 -84.73 -12.96 41.69
CA ASP A 614 -85.23 -13.66 42.89
C ASP A 614 -84.08 -14.30 43.71
N ASP A 615 -84.09 -13.95 45.00
CA ASP A 615 -83.76 -14.74 46.19
C ASP A 615 -82.84 -15.98 46.11
N THR A 616 -81.73 -15.94 46.87
CA THR A 616 -81.44 -16.97 47.90
C THR A 616 -80.32 -16.50 48.85
N PRO A 617 -80.48 -16.68 50.18
CA PRO A 617 -79.43 -16.39 51.16
C PRO A 617 -78.79 -17.68 51.72
N GLY A 618 -77.53 -17.56 52.14
CA GLY A 618 -76.80 -18.56 52.94
C GLY A 618 -75.36 -18.65 52.46
N ASP A 619 -74.34 -18.68 53.31
CA ASP A 619 -74.27 -18.70 54.76
C ASP A 619 -72.88 -18.14 55.14
N ASP A 620 -72.82 -17.68 56.38
CA ASP A 620 -71.64 -17.34 57.15
C ASP A 620 -70.58 -18.46 57.14
N ASP A 621 -69.31 -18.12 57.30
CA ASP A 621 -68.60 -18.48 58.54
C ASP A 621 -67.12 -18.07 58.55
N ASP A 622 -66.74 -17.66 59.75
CA ASP A 622 -65.47 -17.14 60.21
C ASP A 622 -64.29 -18.14 60.15
N ALA A 623 -63.09 -17.56 60.38
CA ALA A 623 -62.18 -17.94 61.47
C ALA A 623 -60.80 -18.51 61.10
N THR A 624 -59.80 -17.67 61.43
CA THR A 624 -58.65 -17.97 62.33
C THR A 624 -57.53 -18.90 61.87
N GLY A 625 -56.30 -18.42 62.09
CA GLY A 625 -55.15 -19.27 62.41
C GLY A 625 -53.78 -18.75 61.96
N ASP A 626 -53.30 -17.65 62.53
CA ASP A 626 -52.16 -17.61 63.49
C ASP A 626 -51.20 -18.82 63.39
N ASP A 627 -49.93 -18.62 62.98
CA ASP A 627 -48.74 -18.39 63.85
C ASP A 627 -47.80 -19.60 63.58
N ASP A 628 -46.48 -19.59 63.62
CA ASP A 628 -45.43 -18.62 63.93
C ASP A 628 -44.07 -19.33 63.67
N ASP A 629 -43.01 -18.52 63.63
CA ASP A 629 -41.60 -18.80 63.99
C ASP A 629 -40.65 -19.54 63.00
N VAL A 630 -39.67 -18.92 62.29
CA VAL A 630 -38.54 -18.00 62.67
C VAL A 630 -37.39 -18.76 63.38
N PRO A 631 -36.08 -18.34 63.43
CA PRO A 631 -35.24 -17.34 62.70
C PRO A 631 -33.97 -18.02 62.10
N THR A 632 -32.91 -17.42 61.53
CA THR A 632 -32.06 -16.19 61.70
C THR A 632 -31.21 -16.10 60.41
N GLY A 633 -30.72 -14.99 59.86
CA GLY A 633 -30.48 -13.60 60.30
C GLY A 633 -29.54 -13.00 59.23
N ASP A 634 -29.74 -11.74 58.85
CA ASP A 634 -28.79 -10.61 59.05
C ASP A 634 -28.16 -10.23 57.68
N ASP A 635 -28.06 -9.00 57.17
CA ASP A 635 -28.23 -7.64 57.70
C ASP A 635 -28.28 -6.61 56.53
N ASP A 636 -28.98 -5.48 56.79
CA ASP A 636 -28.72 -4.06 56.46
C ASP A 636 -28.89 -3.41 55.05
N ASP A 637 -30.03 -2.71 54.92
CA ASP A 637 -30.24 -1.25 54.83
C ASP A 637 -29.64 -0.34 53.71
N ASP A 638 -30.55 0.03 52.80
CA ASP A 638 -31.12 1.35 52.48
C ASP A 638 -30.30 2.61 52.07
N ALA A 639 -30.73 3.13 50.90
CA ALA A 639 -30.98 4.51 50.43
C ALA A 639 -30.17 5.74 50.89
N THR A 640 -29.88 6.62 49.91
CA THR A 640 -30.12 8.10 49.82
C THR A 640 -29.11 8.73 48.81
N THR A 641 -29.48 9.39 47.71
CA THR A 641 -30.01 10.76 47.45
C THR A 641 -29.06 11.54 46.52
N ASP A 642 -29.66 12.22 45.53
CA ASP A 642 -29.38 13.57 44.99
C ASP A 642 -28.24 13.89 43.98
N ASP A 643 -28.72 14.34 42.80
CA ASP A 643 -28.36 15.52 41.97
C ASP A 643 -27.07 15.50 41.10
N PRO A 644 -27.10 16.02 39.85
CA PRO A 644 -27.10 17.48 39.60
C PRO A 644 -28.05 18.03 38.50
N SER A 645 -28.73 19.13 38.84
CA SER A 645 -29.27 20.26 38.04
C SER A 645 -28.59 20.58 36.68
N SER A 646 -29.35 20.65 35.57
CA SER A 646 -29.97 21.83 34.88
C SER A 646 -28.97 22.86 34.33
N ASP A 647 -29.01 23.32 33.07
CA ASP A 647 -30.08 24.01 32.33
C ASP A 647 -29.75 24.07 30.81
N THR A 648 -30.66 23.71 29.88
CA THR A 648 -31.57 24.54 29.04
C THR A 648 -30.87 25.59 28.13
N ALA A 649 -31.20 25.88 26.86
CA ALA A 649 -32.40 25.67 26.05
C ALA A 649 -32.14 25.77 24.51
N SER A 650 -33.15 25.30 23.77
CA SER A 650 -33.59 25.37 22.36
C SER A 650 -33.43 26.74 21.61
N VAL A 651 -33.63 26.90 20.29
CA VAL A 651 -34.76 26.56 19.36
C VAL A 651 -34.27 26.79 17.90
N GLY A 652 -34.60 25.97 16.86
CA GLY A 652 -35.83 25.96 16.01
C GLY A 652 -35.66 26.87 14.78
N GLU A 653 -36.06 26.64 13.52
CA GLU A 653 -37.00 25.75 12.79
C GLU A 653 -36.69 25.88 11.27
N GLU A 654 -36.67 24.80 10.48
CA GLU A 654 -37.69 24.31 9.51
C GLU A 654 -38.23 25.25 8.40
N THR A 655 -38.25 24.78 7.13
CA THR A 655 -39.48 24.35 6.41
C THR A 655 -39.30 24.11 4.88
N ALA A 656 -39.57 22.85 4.49
CA ALA A 656 -40.30 22.22 3.37
C ALA A 656 -40.66 22.89 2.00
N ALA A 657 -40.41 22.08 0.96
CA ALA A 657 -41.31 21.57 -0.12
C ALA A 657 -41.86 22.44 -1.28
N THR A 658 -41.75 21.92 -2.53
CA THR A 658 -42.85 21.41 -3.41
C THR A 658 -42.40 21.27 -4.88
N GLY A 659 -42.88 20.22 -5.58
CA GLY A 659 -42.42 19.77 -6.92
C GLY A 659 -43.30 20.14 -8.13
N GLY A 660 -43.05 19.49 -9.28
CA GLY A 660 -44.03 19.37 -10.38
C GLY A 660 -43.54 19.47 -11.85
N SER A 661 -43.28 18.31 -12.46
CA SER A 661 -43.61 17.83 -13.84
C SER A 661 -43.40 18.69 -15.12
N GLY A 662 -42.80 18.07 -16.16
CA GLY A 662 -43.11 18.32 -17.58
C GLY A 662 -41.99 18.04 -18.62
N ASN A 663 -42.16 17.02 -19.46
CA ASN A 663 -41.30 16.58 -20.61
C ASN A 663 -42.10 16.74 -21.94
N PRO A 664 -41.60 16.46 -23.18
CA PRO A 664 -40.38 16.79 -23.94
C PRO A 664 -40.72 17.53 -25.29
N PRO A 665 -39.82 17.72 -26.31
CA PRO A 665 -39.55 16.64 -27.30
C PRO A 665 -38.13 16.59 -27.94
N ALA A 666 -37.70 15.34 -28.20
CA ALA A 666 -37.00 14.76 -29.37
C ALA A 666 -36.03 15.57 -30.27
N GLY A 667 -34.85 14.97 -30.53
CA GLY A 667 -34.06 15.25 -31.75
C GLY A 667 -32.63 14.67 -31.80
N ASN A 668 -32.51 13.38 -32.13
CA ASN A 668 -31.41 12.66 -32.83
C ASN A 668 -29.93 13.11 -32.72
N GLY A 669 -29.06 12.13 -32.38
CA GLY A 669 -27.99 11.74 -33.31
C GLY A 669 -26.56 11.56 -32.77
N ASN A 670 -26.25 10.31 -32.42
CA ASN A 670 -25.03 9.56 -32.78
C ASN A 670 -23.65 9.82 -32.10
N THR A 671 -23.20 8.77 -31.39
CA THR A 671 -21.89 8.07 -31.42
C THR A 671 -20.62 8.70 -30.85
N ASP A 672 -20.19 8.06 -29.75
CA ASP A 672 -18.87 7.44 -29.47
C ASP A 672 -17.60 8.30 -29.36
N GLY A 673 -16.99 8.22 -28.16
CA GLY A 673 -15.63 8.64 -27.87
C GLY A 673 -15.39 8.90 -26.38
N CYS A 674 -15.40 7.85 -25.55
CA CYS A 674 -15.05 7.96 -24.13
C CYS A 674 -13.53 8.10 -23.97
N GLY A 675 -13.08 9.31 -23.61
CA GLY A 675 -11.76 9.61 -23.07
C GLY A 675 -11.86 9.94 -21.58
N CYS A 676 -10.82 9.56 -20.84
CA CYS A 676 -10.57 9.70 -19.41
C CYS A 676 -11.20 10.96 -18.78
N ARG A 677 -12.09 10.79 -17.80
CA ARG A 677 -12.58 11.89 -16.96
C ARG A 677 -11.75 11.98 -15.68
N SER A 678 -10.91 13.00 -15.62
CA SER A 678 -10.64 13.72 -14.39
C SER A 678 -11.95 14.31 -13.84
N SER A 679 -12.29 14.00 -12.60
CA SER A 679 -13.39 14.66 -11.89
C SER A 679 -13.00 16.13 -11.64
N HIS A 680 -13.62 17.05 -12.38
CA HIS A 680 -13.63 18.48 -12.05
C HIS A 680 -15.08 18.98 -12.08
N SER A 681 -15.57 19.36 -10.91
CA SER A 681 -16.79 20.12 -10.70
C SER A 681 -16.51 21.61 -10.91
N ALA A 682 -16.54 22.08 -12.16
CA ALA A 682 -16.54 23.51 -12.46
C ALA A 682 -17.94 23.96 -12.89
N GLY A 683 -18.66 24.61 -11.98
CA GLY A 683 -19.86 25.38 -12.31
C GLY A 683 -19.47 26.78 -12.80
N GLU A 684 -19.53 27.03 -14.10
CA GLU A 684 -19.50 28.39 -14.65
C GLU A 684 -20.90 29.02 -14.61
N ARG A 685 -21.04 30.12 -13.87
CA ARG A 685 -22.12 31.11 -14.07
C ARG A 685 -21.54 32.32 -14.80
N GLY A 686 -21.92 32.52 -16.06
CA GLY A 686 -21.76 33.77 -16.78
C GLY A 686 -23.10 34.47 -16.96
N THR A 687 -23.23 35.71 -16.48
CA THR A 687 -24.21 36.69 -16.98
C THR A 687 -23.61 38.10 -17.01
N MET A 688 -23.48 38.65 -18.22
CA MET A 688 -23.45 40.10 -18.53
C MET A 688 -24.78 40.76 -18.07
N ALA A 689 -24.96 42.06 -17.83
CA ALA A 689 -24.19 43.31 -17.93
C ALA A 689 -24.95 44.40 -17.11
N LEU A 690 -24.32 45.54 -16.78
CA LEU A 690 -24.92 46.88 -16.97
C LEU A 690 -23.92 48.02 -16.68
N VAL A 691 -23.89 48.96 -17.63
CA VAL A 691 -23.12 50.21 -17.72
C VAL A 691 -23.75 51.30 -16.86
N TRP A 692 -22.96 52.13 -16.15
CA TRP A 692 -23.23 53.58 -15.96
C TRP A 692 -21.94 54.37 -15.62
N LEU A 693 -21.89 55.60 -16.15
CA LEU A 693 -20.76 56.56 -16.17
C LEU A 693 -20.35 57.15 -14.82
N GLY A 694 -19.07 57.57 -14.73
CA GLY A 694 -18.60 58.57 -13.74
C GLY A 694 -17.17 59.05 -13.99
N LEU A 695 -17.03 60.23 -14.62
CA LEU A 695 -15.80 60.99 -14.83
C LEU A 695 -15.19 61.51 -13.50
N GLY A 696 -13.86 61.52 -13.39
CA GLY A 696 -13.15 62.21 -12.29
C GLY A 696 -11.63 62.31 -12.49
N LEU A 697 -11.17 63.45 -13.02
CA LEU A 697 -9.77 63.88 -13.13
C LEU A 697 -9.11 64.12 -11.76
N GLY A 698 -7.78 63.91 -11.63
CA GLY A 698 -7.03 64.34 -10.44
C GLY A 698 -5.53 64.04 -10.35
N ALA A 699 -4.74 64.82 -11.09
CA ALA A 699 -3.31 65.17 -10.96
C ALA A 699 -2.36 64.54 -9.89
N VAL A 700 -1.24 64.01 -10.39
CA VAL A 700 0.18 64.37 -10.12
C VAL A 700 0.54 65.04 -8.78
N TRP A 701 1.47 64.43 -8.03
CA TRP A 701 2.64 65.15 -7.47
C TRP A 701 3.86 64.24 -7.23
N ARG A 702 5.02 64.65 -7.78
CA ARG A 702 6.36 64.17 -7.44
C ARG A 702 6.84 64.83 -6.14
N ARG A 703 7.68 64.14 -5.35
CA ARG A 703 8.92 64.73 -4.80
C ARG A 703 9.94 63.67 -4.41
N ARG A 704 11.17 63.88 -4.91
CA ARG A 704 12.44 63.23 -4.53
C ARG A 704 12.93 63.78 -3.18
N ALA A 705 13.71 62.97 -2.44
CA ALA A 705 15.16 63.14 -2.24
C ALA A 705 15.64 62.71 -0.84
N GLY A 706 16.78 62.00 -0.80
CA GLY A 706 17.75 62.07 0.31
C GLY A 706 18.11 60.75 0.99
N GLY A 707 19.23 60.13 0.61
CA GLY A 707 20.05 59.34 1.55
C GLY A 707 21.03 60.26 2.30
N PRO A 708 22.16 59.78 2.86
CA PRO A 708 22.52 58.45 3.40
C PRO A 708 23.09 58.55 4.84
N ALA A 709 23.41 57.43 5.53
CA ALA A 709 24.66 57.26 6.32
C ALA A 709 24.70 55.99 7.21
N ASN A 710 25.86 55.33 7.15
CA ASN A 710 26.46 54.33 8.04
C ASN A 710 26.32 54.59 9.56
N ARG A 711 26.32 53.50 10.37
CA ARG A 711 27.35 53.24 11.39
C ARG A 711 27.27 51.84 12.04
N ARG A 712 28.47 51.33 12.33
CA ARG A 712 28.85 50.09 13.02
C ARG A 712 28.60 50.11 14.54
N SER A 713 28.54 48.91 15.13
CA SER A 713 29.05 48.43 16.45
C SER A 713 27.96 47.64 17.17
N ALA A 714 28.12 46.55 17.94
CA ALA A 714 29.21 45.68 18.41
C ALA A 714 28.61 44.95 19.64
N ALA A 715 28.82 43.62 19.74
CA ALA A 715 28.97 42.80 20.96
C ALA A 715 28.00 42.91 22.16
N SER A 716 27.45 41.76 22.58
CA SER A 716 27.53 41.27 23.98
C SER A 716 27.22 39.77 24.08
N ARG A 717 28.15 39.02 24.70
CA ARG A 717 27.99 37.66 25.27
C ARG A 717 27.59 37.80 26.74
N VAL A 718 26.72 36.93 27.27
CA VAL A 718 26.74 36.32 28.63
C VAL A 718 25.84 35.06 28.56
N ALA A 719 26.37 33.82 28.60
CA ALA A 719 26.44 32.88 29.75
C ALA A 719 25.10 32.72 30.51
N GLY A 720 24.56 31.54 30.79
CA GLY A 720 25.18 30.29 31.23
C GLY A 720 24.58 29.96 32.61
N GLY A 721 23.87 28.84 32.69
CA GLY A 721 23.22 28.28 33.89
C GLY A 721 22.68 26.91 33.55
#